data_AF-A0A5C5WI08-F1
#
_entry.id   AF-A0A5C5WI08-F1
#
_cell.length_a   1.000
_cell.length_b   1.000
_cell.length_c   1.000
_cell.angle_alpha   90.00
_cell.angle_beta   90.00
_cell.angle_gamma   90.00
#
_symmetry.space_group_name_H-M   'P 1'
#
loop_
_entity.id
_entity.type
_entity.pdbx_description
1 polymer ?
#
loop_
_entity_poly.entity_id
_entity_poly.type
_entity_poly.pdbx_seq_one_letter_code
_entity_poly.pdbx_strand_id
1 'polypeptide(L)'
;MISILYVIRATRCWIALTAIVFVCSPVVFSQDTKRGIGAGDGFLANSVNSRWAYDWNYDSPNAYNGEYVPMFWAGGNLSTKINAIKNYSNINYVLGFNEPERSDQANMTVANAVSQWATISNGFAGTGIKLVSPAVSDTVSGREWLADFMAEVDSDPNLVVDEIAFHWYGTVNINNPTATANSFLNKVDQYHTTYGRNVWVTEFAGLDFGGNYTTEQMQEWNATFLQTAIPGLESRSYVTRYGWWNHNDDSRLATKDGYGLWRPTQVGDYYNKTLLSGDSRDFGGSPVGLDMMYLRGGSLINDGSTLGNNAVGRIYAMANHDGSTATSSMGGTGDWGMHSWGSVRVEEGASLQKIGTNTVTWRNLDLYHDGEIRLLGGAGNTGTLAISGSGTNAQGTGQLRLDSGSHLKLGNAADANSFELPYDIQYRAGRVTVDSPVTLSGVGTIYNQTFFTTNDDLTVDGVLAGNNPGIVKLGVANMILNGDNTYVGYTRVNEGTLVVNGSIGGNDVLVNNGGTLGGTGKIAAMIDANNGGIVAPGNSPGTLTAGSADFAAGSTLCIELLSFTEFDRLVLNGPLVVDPGAILQIQLLGGYMPSVGDSFDVLDFASFSGSFSGSFGVIEAPALTNAQWDFAQFSSDGIIGVTAVPEPSGAAVSLLGMFAIVIYIRKRKGSRVSTA
;
A
#
# COMPACT_ATOMS: atom_id res chain seq x y z
N MET A 1 -74.68 -36.77 6.13
CA MET A 1 -73.39 -37.49 6.15
C MET A 1 -72.31 -36.43 6.30
N ILE A 2 -71.82 -36.12 7.51
CA ILE A 2 -70.59 -36.71 8.14
C ILE A 2 -69.36 -36.30 7.29
N SER A 3 -68.33 -35.54 7.70
CA SER A 3 -67.74 -35.09 8.99
C SER A 3 -66.76 -33.91 8.71
N ILE A 4 -66.71 -32.81 9.48
CA ILE A 4 -65.97 -32.47 10.73
C ILE A 4 -64.49 -32.01 10.56
N LEU A 5 -64.15 -30.92 11.29
CA LEU A 5 -62.84 -30.36 11.75
C LEU A 5 -62.00 -29.50 10.77
N TYR A 6 -61.32 -28.40 11.14
CA TYR A 6 -61.33 -27.34 12.18
C TYR A 6 -60.16 -26.38 11.80
N VAL A 7 -60.40 -25.08 11.55
CA VAL A 7 -59.91 -23.91 12.32
C VAL A 7 -58.40 -23.65 12.28
N ILE A 8 -58.01 -22.46 11.77
CA ILE A 8 -57.30 -21.40 12.50
C ILE A 8 -57.69 -20.05 11.85
N ARG A 9 -58.30 -19.16 12.65
CA ARG A 9 -58.49 -17.74 12.35
C ARG A 9 -57.24 -16.99 12.84
N ALA A 10 -56.54 -16.30 11.94
CA ALA A 10 -55.55 -15.30 12.31
C ALA A 10 -56.21 -13.91 12.21
N THR A 11 -56.50 -13.32 13.35
CA THR A 11 -57.00 -11.96 13.51
C THR A 11 -55.89 -10.97 13.15
N ARG A 12 -56.20 -10.03 12.27
CA ARG A 12 -55.31 -8.93 11.87
C ARG A 12 -55.03 -8.03 13.08
N CYS A 13 -53.76 -7.94 13.50
CA CYS A 13 -53.25 -6.87 14.34
C CYS A 13 -52.19 -6.13 13.52
N TRP A 14 -52.57 -4.98 12.96
CA TRP A 14 -51.62 -4.07 12.31
C TRP A 14 -50.96 -3.24 13.41
N ILE A 15 -49.78 -3.65 13.85
CA ILE A 15 -48.86 -2.75 14.54
C ILE A 15 -48.19 -1.94 13.43
N ALA A 16 -48.55 -0.66 13.31
CA ALA A 16 -47.83 0.28 12.48
C ALA A 16 -46.46 0.53 13.12
N LEU A 17 -45.46 -0.23 12.68
CA LEU A 17 -44.06 0.11 12.91
C LEU A 17 -43.72 1.27 11.96
N THR A 18 -43.79 2.49 12.48
CA THR A 18 -43.24 3.67 11.80
C THR A 18 -41.72 3.49 11.81
N ALA A 19 -41.16 2.91 10.74
CA ALA A 19 -39.73 2.96 10.50
C ALA A 19 -39.37 4.43 10.28
N ILE A 20 -38.81 5.07 11.30
CA ILE A 20 -38.07 6.31 11.13
C ILE A 20 -36.81 5.93 10.36
N VAL A 21 -36.91 6.00 9.03
CA VAL A 21 -35.73 6.01 8.17
C VAL A 21 -35.04 7.34 8.45
N PHE A 22 -33.98 7.32 9.25
CA PHE A 22 -33.00 8.38 9.23
C PHE A 22 -32.40 8.38 7.83
N VAL A 23 -32.90 9.27 6.97
CA VAL A 23 -32.19 9.66 5.76
C VAL A 23 -30.98 10.44 6.27
N CYS A 24 -29.89 9.74 6.56
CA CYS A 24 -28.59 10.36 6.69
C CYS A 24 -28.28 10.91 5.30
N SER A 25 -28.58 12.19 5.08
CA SER A 25 -28.08 12.88 3.90
C SER A 25 -26.56 12.81 4.01
N PRO A 26 -25.83 12.33 2.99
CA PRO A 26 -24.38 12.36 3.04
C PRO A 26 -23.99 13.82 3.30
N VAL A 27 -23.26 14.06 4.38
CA VAL A 27 -22.65 15.35 4.62
C VAL A 27 -21.67 15.55 3.47
N VAL A 28 -22.08 16.31 2.46
CA VAL A 28 -21.16 16.79 1.43
C VAL A 28 -20.24 17.76 2.14
N PHE A 29 -19.05 17.29 2.50
CA PHE A 29 -18.06 18.13 3.15
C PHE A 29 -17.63 19.23 2.17
N SER A 30 -18.19 20.43 2.34
CA SER A 30 -17.59 21.65 1.81
C SER A 30 -16.16 21.75 2.32
N GLN A 31 -15.22 22.09 1.43
CA GLN A 31 -13.84 22.35 1.81
C GLN A 31 -13.84 23.51 2.82
N ASP A 32 -13.31 23.29 4.03
CA ASP A 32 -13.13 24.39 4.99
C ASP A 32 -12.10 25.34 4.38
N THR A 33 -12.51 26.58 4.16
CA THR A 33 -11.66 27.64 3.61
C THR A 33 -11.15 28.59 4.70
N LYS A 34 -11.75 28.56 5.90
CA LYS A 34 -11.50 29.53 6.98
C LYS A 34 -10.54 29.01 8.06
N ARG A 35 -10.42 27.70 8.19
CA ARG A 35 -9.61 27.04 9.22
C ARG A 35 -8.12 27.34 9.08
N GLY A 36 -7.52 27.83 10.16
CA GLY A 36 -6.12 28.20 10.28
C GLY A 36 -5.46 27.65 11.53
N ILE A 37 -4.23 28.06 11.82
CA ILE A 37 -3.58 27.77 13.11
C ILE A 37 -2.45 28.77 13.40
N GLY A 38 -2.30 29.15 14.67
CA GLY A 38 -1.05 29.69 15.19
C GLY A 38 -0.14 28.52 15.58
N ALA A 39 0.72 28.04 14.67
CA ALA A 39 1.42 26.76 14.85
C ALA A 39 2.90 26.90 15.25
N GLY A 40 3.57 28.01 14.90
CA GLY A 40 5.02 28.12 15.05
C GLY A 40 5.84 27.22 14.10
N ASP A 41 5.21 26.27 13.42
CA ASP A 41 5.83 25.26 12.55
C ASP A 41 4.91 24.91 11.36
N GLY A 42 5.47 24.94 10.15
CA GLY A 42 4.76 24.62 8.91
C GLY A 42 4.35 23.15 8.81
N PHE A 43 5.12 22.22 9.39
CA PHE A 43 4.78 20.80 9.37
C PHE A 43 3.56 20.48 10.23
N LEU A 44 3.49 21.04 11.44
CA LEU A 44 2.30 20.97 12.28
C LEU A 44 1.09 21.58 11.57
N ALA A 45 1.22 22.77 10.95
CA ALA A 45 0.13 23.39 10.21
C ALA A 45 -0.38 22.54 9.03
N ASN A 46 0.51 21.89 8.29
CA ASN A 46 0.14 20.93 7.25
C ASN A 46 -0.58 19.70 7.83
N SER A 47 -0.16 19.22 9.00
CA SER A 47 -0.74 18.03 9.64
C SER A 47 -2.19 18.20 10.07
N VAL A 48 -2.63 19.42 10.36
CA VAL A 48 -4.01 19.74 10.76
C VAL A 48 -4.86 20.22 9.57
N ASN A 49 -4.37 20.05 8.33
CA ASN A 49 -5.03 20.52 7.11
C ASN A 49 -5.40 22.01 7.20
N SER A 50 -4.49 22.82 7.73
CA SER A 50 -4.70 24.26 7.87
C SER A 50 -4.70 24.94 6.50
N ARG A 51 -5.55 25.95 6.28
CA ARG A 51 -5.58 26.75 5.03
C ARG A 51 -4.71 28.00 5.12
N TRP A 52 -4.54 28.52 6.32
CA TRP A 52 -3.61 29.59 6.61
C TRP A 52 -2.88 29.32 7.93
N ALA A 53 -1.70 29.89 8.11
CA ALA A 53 -0.97 29.78 9.36
C ALA A 53 -0.21 31.06 9.68
N TYR A 54 0.01 31.30 10.96
CA TYR A 54 0.91 32.32 11.47
C TYR A 54 1.72 31.76 12.64
N ASP A 55 2.77 32.48 13.03
CA ASP A 55 3.72 32.07 14.06
C ASP A 55 4.18 33.25 14.93
N TRP A 56 3.32 34.28 15.04
CA TRP A 56 3.58 35.52 15.77
C TRP A 56 4.76 36.35 15.24
N ASN A 57 5.33 36.00 14.10
CA ASN A 57 6.45 36.73 13.48
C ASN A 57 6.04 37.43 12.19
N TYR A 58 6.89 38.34 11.72
CA TYR A 58 6.71 39.06 10.46
C TYR A 58 7.43 38.38 9.29
N ASP A 59 8.37 37.49 9.60
CA ASP A 59 9.16 36.70 8.68
C ASP A 59 8.67 35.25 8.62
N SER A 60 8.64 34.69 7.41
CA SER A 60 8.01 33.40 7.18
C SER A 60 8.89 32.23 7.63
N PRO A 61 8.33 31.24 8.37
CA PRO A 61 9.01 29.99 8.65
C PRO A 61 9.02 29.08 7.42
N ASN A 62 9.89 28.06 7.43
CA ASN A 62 10.03 27.10 6.33
C ASN A 62 8.78 26.18 6.18
N ALA A 63 8.48 25.80 4.93
CA ALA A 63 7.73 24.59 4.54
C ALA A 63 6.23 24.45 4.93
N TYR A 64 5.41 25.48 4.70
CA TYR A 64 3.94 25.40 4.79
C TYR A 64 3.28 25.43 3.39
N ASN A 65 2.23 24.61 3.19
CA ASN A 65 1.53 24.50 1.90
C ASN A 65 0.41 25.53 1.69
N GLY A 66 -0.07 26.17 2.77
CA GLY A 66 -1.16 27.15 2.73
C GLY A 66 -0.68 28.60 2.75
N GLU A 67 -1.61 29.52 3.01
CA GLU A 67 -1.28 30.95 3.12
C GLU A 67 -0.57 31.26 4.44
N TYR A 68 0.66 31.76 4.38
CA TYR A 68 1.32 32.30 5.56
C TYR A 68 0.87 33.75 5.82
N VAL A 69 0.56 34.06 7.08
CA VAL A 69 0.10 35.37 7.52
C VAL A 69 1.09 35.98 8.51
N PRO A 70 1.87 36.99 8.12
CA PRO A 70 2.79 37.67 9.02
C PRO A 70 2.04 38.52 10.06
N MET A 71 2.69 38.73 11.19
CA MET A 71 2.16 39.47 12.32
C MET A 71 3.17 40.50 12.84
N PHE A 72 2.67 41.67 13.23
CA PHE A 72 3.40 42.58 14.08
C PHE A 72 3.11 42.27 15.53
N TRP A 73 3.82 41.34 16.19
CA TRP A 73 3.52 41.00 17.59
C TRP A 73 3.44 42.23 18.50
N ALA A 74 4.41 43.14 18.38
CA ALA A 74 4.37 44.48 18.96
C ALA A 74 4.99 45.49 18.00
N GLY A 75 5.00 46.75 18.43
CA GLY A 75 5.65 47.86 17.75
C GLY A 75 7.17 47.73 17.55
N GLY A 76 7.79 48.80 17.06
CA GLY A 76 9.24 48.91 16.85
C GLY A 76 9.75 48.26 15.56
N ASN A 77 10.75 48.91 14.95
CA ASN A 77 11.37 48.53 13.67
C ASN A 77 10.38 48.30 12.51
N LEU A 78 9.25 49.02 12.52
CA LEU A 78 8.14 48.79 11.59
C LEU A 78 8.56 48.93 10.12
N SER A 79 9.36 49.93 9.76
CA SER A 79 9.81 50.10 8.37
C SER A 79 10.58 48.88 7.85
N THR A 80 11.43 48.29 8.68
CA THR A 80 12.17 47.06 8.34
C THR A 80 11.21 45.89 8.13
N LYS A 81 10.29 45.68 9.08
CA LYS A 81 9.32 44.59 9.05
C LYS A 81 8.36 44.71 7.85
N ILE A 82 7.85 45.92 7.58
CA ILE A 82 6.99 46.24 6.43
C ILE A 82 7.72 45.92 5.11
N ASN A 83 8.97 46.38 4.97
CA ASN A 83 9.75 46.11 3.77
C ASN A 83 10.02 44.62 3.58
N ALA A 84 10.27 43.88 4.67
CA ALA A 84 10.43 42.43 4.62
C ALA A 84 9.14 41.75 4.13
N ILE A 85 7.98 42.12 4.71
CA ILE A 85 6.68 41.56 4.32
C ILE A 85 6.37 41.81 2.84
N LYS A 86 6.62 43.02 2.34
CA LYS A 86 6.40 43.39 0.93
C LYS A 86 7.25 42.61 -0.06
N ASN A 87 8.38 42.04 0.39
CA ASN A 87 9.25 41.25 -0.48
C ASN A 87 8.75 39.81 -0.66
N TYR A 88 7.74 39.38 0.12
CA TYR A 88 7.09 38.10 -0.09
C TYR A 88 6.06 38.20 -1.22
N SER A 89 6.05 37.21 -2.12
CA SER A 89 5.22 37.23 -3.32
C SER A 89 3.74 36.89 -3.10
N ASN A 90 3.39 36.28 -1.95
CA ASN A 90 2.08 35.67 -1.70
C ASN A 90 1.47 36.06 -0.34
N ILE A 91 1.53 37.35 0.02
CA ILE A 91 0.92 37.86 1.26
C ILE A 91 -0.33 38.65 0.93
N ASN A 92 -1.47 38.21 1.44
CA ASN A 92 -2.76 38.88 1.25
C ASN A 92 -3.19 39.68 2.50
N TYR A 93 -2.67 39.29 3.66
CA TYR A 93 -3.07 39.82 4.96
C TYR A 93 -1.88 40.01 5.89
N VAL A 94 -1.98 40.97 6.80
CA VAL A 94 -1.04 41.15 7.91
C VAL A 94 -1.82 41.32 9.21
N LEU A 95 -1.43 40.56 10.23
CA LEU A 95 -1.98 40.65 11.59
C LEU A 95 -1.34 41.81 12.36
N GLY A 96 -2.17 42.54 13.11
CA GLY A 96 -1.74 43.61 14.00
C GLY A 96 -1.10 43.11 15.30
N PHE A 97 -1.09 43.96 16.33
CA PHE A 97 -0.46 43.71 17.62
C PHE A 97 -1.13 42.58 18.42
N ASN A 98 -0.32 41.79 19.14
CA ASN A 98 -0.76 40.66 19.95
C ASN A 98 -1.11 41.10 21.38
N GLU A 99 -2.39 41.06 21.72
CA GLU A 99 -2.93 41.38 23.05
C GLU A 99 -2.32 42.67 23.65
N PRO A 100 -2.41 43.80 22.94
CA PRO A 100 -1.75 45.05 23.34
C PRO A 100 -2.23 45.59 24.69
N GLU A 101 -3.43 45.25 25.13
CA GLU A 101 -3.97 45.66 26.43
C GLU A 101 -3.26 44.99 27.62
N ARG A 102 -2.50 43.93 27.38
CA ARG A 102 -1.90 43.10 28.42
C ARG A 102 -0.44 43.47 28.67
N SER A 103 -0.06 43.54 29.95
CA SER A 103 1.29 43.89 30.37
C SER A 103 2.34 42.80 30.12
N ASP A 104 1.90 41.54 29.99
CA ASP A 104 2.72 40.37 29.69
C ASP A 104 2.80 40.02 28.19
N GLN A 105 2.18 40.84 27.34
CA GLN A 105 2.14 40.68 25.88
C GLN A 105 2.70 41.93 25.21
N ALA A 106 2.09 42.43 24.11
CA ALA A 106 2.63 43.59 23.40
C ALA A 106 2.67 44.87 24.24
N ASN A 107 1.81 44.98 25.27
CA ASN A 107 1.81 46.03 26.28
C ASN A 107 1.89 47.45 25.69
N MET A 108 0.84 47.84 24.98
CA MET A 108 0.75 49.10 24.26
C MET A 108 -0.46 49.90 24.73
N THR A 109 -0.27 51.20 24.97
CA THR A 109 -1.42 52.11 25.11
C THR A 109 -2.08 52.32 23.76
N VAL A 110 -3.37 52.67 23.75
CA VAL A 110 -4.10 53.00 22.51
C VAL A 110 -3.37 54.09 21.72
N ALA A 111 -2.97 55.18 22.36
CA ALA A 111 -2.24 56.27 21.71
C ALA A 111 -0.92 55.82 21.07
N ASN A 112 -0.18 54.92 21.72
CA ASN A 112 1.05 54.38 21.15
C ASN A 112 0.75 53.45 19.96
N ALA A 113 -0.27 52.59 20.08
CA ALA A 113 -0.68 51.70 19.00
C ALA A 113 -1.18 52.47 17.77
N VAL A 114 -2.00 53.51 17.95
CA VAL A 114 -2.49 54.38 16.85
C VAL A 114 -1.32 55.07 16.13
N SER A 115 -0.37 55.63 16.88
CA SER A 115 0.82 56.27 16.29
C SER A 115 1.63 55.30 15.43
N GLN A 116 1.78 54.06 15.90
CA GLN A 116 2.49 53.01 15.17
C GLN A 116 1.66 52.44 14.01
N TRP A 117 0.33 52.38 14.17
CA TRP A 117 -0.60 51.96 13.13
C TRP A 117 -0.58 52.89 11.93
N ALA A 118 -0.41 54.20 12.13
CA ALA A 118 -0.21 55.16 11.04
C ALA A 118 0.99 54.79 10.14
N THR A 119 2.07 54.27 10.74
CA THR A 119 3.24 53.78 9.98
C THR A 119 2.90 52.50 9.21
N ILE A 120 2.10 51.61 9.79
CA ILE A 120 1.64 50.36 9.15
C ILE A 120 0.68 50.67 7.99
N SER A 121 -0.37 51.46 8.22
CA SER A 121 -1.35 51.86 7.19
C SER A 121 -0.69 52.57 6.01
N ASN A 122 0.16 53.56 6.26
CA ASN A 122 0.92 54.22 5.19
C ASN A 122 1.91 53.26 4.53
N GLY A 123 2.53 52.37 5.32
CA GLY A 123 3.44 51.35 4.84
C GLY A 123 2.81 50.45 3.80
N PHE A 124 1.57 49.98 3.99
CA PHE A 124 0.90 49.07 3.07
C PHE A 124 -0.06 49.74 2.06
N ALA A 125 -0.17 51.07 2.09
CA ALA A 125 -1.00 51.81 1.15
C ALA A 125 -0.69 51.45 -0.31
N GLY A 126 -1.74 51.13 -1.08
CA GLY A 126 -1.64 50.79 -2.50
C GLY A 126 -1.07 49.40 -2.82
N THR A 127 -0.72 48.59 -1.82
CA THR A 127 -0.20 47.22 -2.04
C THR A 127 -1.29 46.19 -2.32
N GLY A 128 -2.52 46.47 -1.89
CA GLY A 128 -3.63 45.50 -1.90
C GLY A 128 -3.61 44.50 -0.74
N ILE A 129 -2.57 44.53 0.11
CA ILE A 129 -2.48 43.74 1.34
C ILE A 129 -3.44 44.32 2.37
N LYS A 130 -4.28 43.46 2.97
CA LYS A 130 -5.25 43.84 3.98
C LYS A 130 -4.64 43.83 5.39
N LEU A 131 -5.08 44.77 6.22
CA LEU A 131 -4.63 44.93 7.60
C LEU A 131 -5.70 44.43 8.57
N VAL A 132 -5.35 43.43 9.36
CA VAL A 132 -6.20 42.90 10.42
C VAL A 132 -5.86 43.62 11.72
N SER A 133 -6.86 44.04 12.50
CA SER A 133 -6.68 44.81 13.73
C SER A 133 -5.70 44.14 14.70
N PRO A 134 -5.19 44.90 15.71
CA PRO A 134 -4.65 44.27 16.91
C PRO A 134 -5.62 43.22 17.46
N ALA A 135 -5.10 42.06 17.85
CA ALA A 135 -5.87 40.94 18.38
C ALA A 135 -5.85 41.01 19.92
N VAL A 136 -6.94 41.50 20.51
CA VAL A 136 -7.10 41.62 21.97
C VAL A 136 -7.60 40.32 22.59
N SER A 137 -7.30 40.06 23.86
CA SER A 137 -8.02 39.05 24.63
C SER A 137 -9.48 39.48 24.84
N ASP A 138 -10.46 38.57 24.76
CA ASP A 138 -11.88 38.86 25.03
C ASP A 138 -12.22 39.10 26.53
N THR A 139 -11.42 39.91 27.20
CA THR A 139 -11.65 40.42 28.55
C THR A 139 -12.40 41.77 28.49
N VAL A 140 -12.78 42.32 29.64
CA VAL A 140 -13.35 43.68 29.70
C VAL A 140 -12.34 44.70 29.17
N SER A 141 -11.09 44.66 29.67
CA SER A 141 -10.02 45.58 29.28
C SER A 141 -9.65 45.44 27.80
N GLY A 142 -9.61 44.23 27.26
CA GLY A 142 -9.30 44.03 25.84
C GLY A 142 -10.38 44.60 24.92
N ARG A 143 -11.66 44.38 25.25
CA ARG A 143 -12.77 44.97 24.49
C ARG A 143 -12.79 46.50 24.56
N GLU A 144 -12.54 47.07 25.75
CA GLU A 144 -12.46 48.53 25.92
C GLU A 144 -11.29 49.12 25.12
N TRP A 145 -10.11 48.48 25.21
CA TRP A 145 -8.93 48.90 24.45
C TRP A 145 -9.17 48.88 22.94
N LEU A 146 -9.79 47.82 22.41
CA LEU A 146 -10.08 47.72 20.98
C LEU A 146 -11.13 48.75 20.55
N ALA A 147 -12.14 49.01 21.37
CA ALA A 147 -13.15 50.01 21.08
C ALA A 147 -12.53 51.41 20.97
N ASP A 148 -11.65 51.78 21.90
CA ASP A 148 -10.93 53.06 21.87
C ASP A 148 -9.98 53.15 20.66
N PHE A 149 -9.24 52.08 20.35
CA PHE A 149 -8.37 52.03 19.18
C PHE A 149 -9.15 52.18 17.87
N MET A 150 -10.26 51.45 17.73
CA MET A 150 -11.08 51.52 16.52
C MET A 150 -11.79 52.86 16.38
N ALA A 151 -12.17 53.53 17.49
CA ALA A 151 -12.72 54.88 17.44
C ALA A 151 -11.71 55.89 16.85
N GLU A 152 -10.43 55.79 17.22
CA GLU A 152 -9.37 56.60 16.64
C GLU A 152 -9.15 56.27 15.15
N VAL A 153 -9.08 54.98 14.80
CA VAL A 153 -8.96 54.53 13.39
C VAL A 153 -10.11 55.03 12.53
N ASP A 154 -11.35 54.90 13.00
CA ASP A 154 -12.55 55.29 12.24
C ASP A 154 -12.69 56.82 12.11
N SER A 155 -11.99 57.58 12.96
CA SER A 155 -11.96 59.05 12.90
C SER A 155 -10.90 59.61 11.95
N ASP A 156 -9.89 58.84 11.56
CA ASP A 156 -8.80 59.25 10.67
C ASP A 156 -8.82 58.45 9.36
N PRO A 157 -9.13 59.08 8.21
CA PRO A 157 -9.19 58.39 6.92
C PRO A 157 -7.84 57.83 6.43
N ASN A 158 -6.72 58.14 7.09
CA ASN A 158 -5.40 57.60 6.76
C ASN A 158 -5.07 56.30 7.52
N LEU A 159 -5.89 55.93 8.51
CA LEU A 159 -5.75 54.69 9.25
C LEU A 159 -6.67 53.63 8.65
N VAL A 160 -6.12 52.45 8.36
CA VAL A 160 -6.86 51.37 7.70
C VAL A 160 -6.85 50.13 8.59
N VAL A 161 -8.04 49.62 8.86
CA VAL A 161 -8.30 48.29 9.44
C VAL A 161 -9.39 47.65 8.60
N ASP A 162 -9.04 46.58 7.89
CA ASP A 162 -9.92 45.87 6.97
C ASP A 162 -10.77 44.82 7.70
N GLU A 163 -10.17 44.10 8.64
CA GLU A 163 -10.81 43.00 9.39
C GLU A 163 -10.44 43.08 10.89
N ILE A 164 -11.33 42.56 11.75
CA ILE A 164 -11.19 42.61 13.21
C ILE A 164 -10.72 41.27 13.74
N ALA A 165 -9.63 41.25 14.51
CA ALA A 165 -9.14 40.07 15.22
C ALA A 165 -9.37 40.16 16.73
N PHE A 166 -9.61 39.00 17.34
CA PHE A 166 -9.60 38.84 18.79
C PHE A 166 -9.25 37.41 19.18
N HIS A 167 -8.86 37.23 20.45
CA HIS A 167 -8.58 35.94 21.08
C HIS A 167 -9.66 35.57 22.08
N TRP A 168 -9.98 34.30 22.15
CA TRP A 168 -10.96 33.79 23.10
C TRP A 168 -10.44 32.57 23.87
N TYR A 169 -10.36 32.70 25.18
CA TYR A 169 -10.08 31.56 26.07
C TYR A 169 -11.21 31.44 27.06
N GLY A 170 -12.08 30.46 26.83
CA GLY A 170 -13.33 30.34 27.56
C GLY A 170 -13.16 29.92 29.00
N THR A 171 -13.99 30.47 29.89
CA THR A 171 -14.25 29.83 31.18
C THR A 171 -14.98 28.51 30.93
N VAL A 172 -14.33 27.41 31.30
CA VAL A 172 -14.86 26.07 31.05
C VAL A 172 -15.91 25.69 32.09
N ASN A 173 -17.12 25.40 31.62
CA ASN A 173 -18.11 24.62 32.36
C ASN A 173 -18.07 23.19 31.82
N ILE A 174 -17.43 22.29 32.56
CA ILE A 174 -17.19 20.91 32.13
C ILE A 174 -18.49 20.16 31.77
N ASN A 175 -19.60 20.53 32.39
CA ASN A 175 -20.90 19.87 32.18
C ASN A 175 -21.68 20.41 30.97
N ASN A 176 -21.22 21.48 30.31
CA ASN A 176 -21.95 22.07 29.18
C ASN A 176 -21.05 22.73 28.12
N PRO A 177 -20.22 21.94 27.41
CA PRO A 177 -19.39 22.42 26.30
C PRO A 177 -20.21 23.10 25.20
N THR A 178 -21.37 22.56 24.83
CA THR A 178 -22.23 23.12 23.78
C THR A 178 -22.75 24.52 24.10
N ALA A 179 -23.22 24.76 25.33
CA ALA A 179 -23.63 26.11 25.72
C ALA A 179 -22.45 27.10 25.71
N THR A 180 -21.26 26.63 26.08
CA THR A 180 -20.04 27.45 26.03
C THR A 180 -19.67 27.78 24.59
N ALA A 181 -19.78 26.82 23.65
CA ALA A 181 -19.59 27.05 22.22
C ALA A 181 -20.58 28.09 21.66
N ASN A 182 -21.86 28.00 22.03
CA ASN A 182 -22.85 29.01 21.63
C ASN A 182 -22.54 30.40 22.22
N SER A 183 -22.06 30.47 23.46
CA SER A 183 -21.63 31.74 24.07
C SER A 183 -20.44 32.35 23.33
N PHE A 184 -19.45 31.53 22.95
CA PHE A 184 -18.34 31.94 22.11
C PHE A 184 -18.82 32.44 20.74
N LEU A 185 -19.71 31.72 20.07
CA LEU A 185 -20.26 32.14 18.77
C LEU A 185 -21.04 33.46 18.89
N ASN A 186 -21.81 33.66 19.97
CA ASN A 186 -22.45 34.95 20.24
C ASN A 186 -21.43 36.08 20.41
N LYS A 187 -20.24 35.78 20.95
CA LYS A 187 -19.16 36.75 21.04
C LYS A 187 -18.64 37.14 19.66
N VAL A 188 -18.41 36.17 18.78
CA VAL A 188 -18.03 36.41 17.38
C VAL A 188 -19.05 37.35 16.70
N ASP A 189 -20.34 37.11 16.92
CA ASP A 189 -21.43 37.93 16.37
C ASP A 189 -21.40 39.36 16.92
N GLN A 190 -21.05 39.53 18.20
CA GLN A 190 -20.90 40.84 18.84
C GLN A 190 -19.74 41.64 18.23
N TYR A 191 -18.58 41.02 17.97
CA TYR A 191 -17.47 41.72 17.30
C TYR A 191 -17.88 42.21 15.91
N HIS A 192 -18.51 41.35 15.11
CA HIS A 192 -19.00 41.74 13.79
C HIS A 192 -20.01 42.89 13.87
N THR A 193 -21.00 42.77 14.76
CA THR A 193 -22.07 43.78 14.93
C THR A 193 -21.52 45.12 15.42
N THR A 194 -20.51 45.10 16.30
CA THR A 194 -19.92 46.32 16.88
C THR A 194 -19.13 47.12 15.85
N TYR A 195 -18.33 46.44 15.02
CA TYR A 195 -17.37 47.11 14.14
C TYR A 195 -17.76 47.13 12.66
N GLY A 196 -18.81 46.39 12.26
CA GLY A 196 -19.29 46.32 10.88
C GLY A 196 -18.30 45.71 9.88
N ARG A 197 -17.31 44.94 10.38
CA ARG A 197 -16.18 44.37 9.62
C ARG A 197 -16.15 42.85 9.73
N ASN A 198 -15.49 42.19 8.79
CA ASN A 198 -15.22 40.74 8.90
C ASN A 198 -14.38 40.44 10.13
N VAL A 199 -14.52 39.23 10.66
CA VAL A 199 -13.95 38.80 11.93
C VAL A 199 -12.98 37.64 11.73
N TRP A 200 -11.83 37.77 12.37
CA TRP A 200 -10.86 36.72 12.59
C TRP A 200 -10.86 36.33 14.06
N VAL A 201 -10.92 35.03 14.32
CA VAL A 201 -10.62 34.49 15.65
C VAL A 201 -9.24 33.88 15.59
N THR A 202 -8.19 34.67 15.85
CA THR A 202 -6.81 34.23 15.61
C THR A 202 -6.34 33.18 16.61
N GLU A 203 -6.90 33.20 17.83
CA GLU A 203 -6.67 32.19 18.87
C GLU A 203 -7.96 31.87 19.59
N PHE A 204 -8.31 30.58 19.69
CA PHE A 204 -9.35 30.14 20.61
C PHE A 204 -9.13 28.72 21.13
N ALA A 205 -9.45 28.50 22.41
CA ALA A 205 -9.55 27.18 23.03
C ALA A 205 -10.32 27.24 24.36
N GLY A 206 -10.83 26.10 24.84
CA GLY A 206 -11.15 25.94 26.24
C GLY A 206 -9.90 25.60 27.02
N LEU A 207 -9.51 26.47 27.95
CA LEU A 207 -8.35 26.28 28.82
C LEU A 207 -8.77 26.36 30.28
N ASP A 208 -8.27 25.44 31.09
CA ASP A 208 -8.47 25.46 32.53
C ASP A 208 -7.24 26.05 33.24
N PHE A 209 -7.12 27.36 33.19
CA PHE A 209 -6.03 28.08 33.86
C PHE A 209 -5.99 27.88 35.38
N GLY A 210 -7.10 27.40 35.99
CA GLY A 210 -7.20 27.14 37.42
C GLY A 210 -6.75 25.74 37.85
N GLY A 211 -6.55 24.81 36.90
CA GLY A 211 -6.17 23.42 37.20
C GLY A 211 -7.24 22.65 38.00
N ASN A 212 -8.51 22.92 37.71
CA ASN A 212 -9.68 22.32 38.34
C ASN A 212 -10.05 20.95 37.75
N TYR A 213 -9.63 20.65 36.52
CA TYR A 213 -10.00 19.47 35.75
C TYR A 213 -8.76 18.69 35.27
N THR A 214 -8.92 17.40 35.00
CA THR A 214 -7.85 16.61 34.37
C THR A 214 -7.73 16.93 32.89
N THR A 215 -6.56 16.65 32.31
CA THR A 215 -6.33 16.84 30.87
C THR A 215 -7.31 16.04 30.01
N GLU A 216 -7.65 14.82 30.41
CA GLU A 216 -8.62 13.98 29.69
C GLU A 216 -10.01 14.61 29.68
N GLN A 217 -10.46 15.15 30.83
CA GLN A 217 -11.73 15.85 30.93
C GLN A 217 -11.76 17.07 30.00
N MET A 218 -10.66 17.82 29.96
CA MET A 218 -10.53 19.00 29.10
C MET A 218 -10.47 18.66 27.62
N GLN A 219 -9.79 17.57 27.25
CA GLN A 219 -9.76 17.08 25.87
C GLN A 219 -11.15 16.63 25.40
N GLU A 220 -11.90 15.89 26.22
CA GLU A 220 -13.29 15.50 25.93
C GLU A 220 -14.20 16.73 25.79
N TRP A 221 -14.04 17.70 26.68
CA TRP A 221 -14.77 18.95 26.64
C TRP A 221 -14.46 19.76 25.37
N ASN A 222 -13.18 19.94 25.03
CA ASN A 222 -12.75 20.69 23.85
C ASN A 222 -13.22 19.99 22.55
N ALA A 223 -13.14 18.66 22.50
CA ALA A 223 -13.69 17.88 21.40
C ALA A 223 -15.20 18.12 21.21
N THR A 224 -15.97 18.12 22.30
CA THR A 224 -17.42 18.38 22.26
C THR A 224 -17.74 19.85 21.92
N PHE A 225 -16.95 20.79 22.42
CA PHE A 225 -17.05 22.21 22.08
C PHE A 225 -16.87 22.44 20.57
N LEU A 226 -15.84 21.81 19.98
CA LEU A 226 -15.52 21.94 18.55
C LEU A 226 -16.62 21.44 17.62
N GLN A 227 -17.38 20.41 18.02
CA GLN A 227 -18.55 19.94 17.26
C GLN A 227 -19.60 21.02 17.02
N THR A 228 -19.70 22.01 17.92
CA THR A 228 -20.62 23.15 17.76
C THR A 228 -19.90 24.39 17.21
N ALA A 229 -18.70 24.69 17.72
CA ALA A 229 -17.97 25.90 17.37
C ALA A 229 -17.56 25.92 15.89
N ILE A 230 -17.06 24.80 15.34
CA ILE A 230 -16.56 24.76 13.95
C ILE A 230 -17.69 24.98 12.93
N PRO A 231 -18.80 24.23 12.94
CA PRO A 231 -19.93 24.52 12.04
C PRO A 231 -20.50 25.94 12.24
N GLY A 232 -20.48 26.43 13.48
CA GLY A 232 -20.88 27.80 13.80
C GLY A 232 -20.00 28.85 13.13
N LEU A 233 -18.68 28.69 13.16
CA LEU A 233 -17.73 29.60 12.49
C LEU A 233 -17.83 29.48 10.96
N GLU A 234 -17.91 28.26 10.43
CA GLU A 234 -18.01 28.02 8.99
C GLU A 234 -19.30 28.60 8.38
N SER A 235 -20.43 28.54 9.09
CA SER A 235 -21.72 29.08 8.61
C SER A 235 -21.81 30.62 8.61
N ARG A 236 -20.94 31.34 9.33
CA ARG A 236 -20.96 32.81 9.42
C ARG A 236 -20.18 33.43 8.28
N SER A 237 -20.85 34.10 7.34
CA SER A 237 -20.20 34.70 6.16
C SER A 237 -19.17 35.79 6.50
N TYR A 238 -19.34 36.48 7.62
CA TYR A 238 -18.41 37.50 8.13
C TYR A 238 -17.24 36.92 8.93
N VAL A 239 -17.25 35.63 9.27
CA VAL A 239 -16.05 34.96 9.77
C VAL A 239 -15.26 34.52 8.56
N THR A 240 -14.08 35.10 8.37
CA THR A 240 -13.19 34.80 7.25
C THR A 240 -12.06 33.87 7.66
N ARG A 241 -11.65 33.91 8.93
CA ARG A 241 -10.58 33.06 9.47
C ARG A 241 -10.76 32.71 10.94
N TYR A 242 -10.34 31.51 11.33
CA TYR A 242 -10.22 31.12 12.73
C TYR A 242 -9.02 30.19 12.96
N GLY A 243 -8.33 30.31 14.09
CA GLY A 243 -7.15 29.52 14.46
C GLY A 243 -7.29 28.94 15.86
N TRP A 244 -7.25 27.61 15.98
CA TRP A 244 -7.30 26.95 17.28
C TRP A 244 -5.97 27.09 18.02
N TRP A 245 -6.05 27.33 19.33
CA TRP A 245 -4.87 27.33 20.18
C TRP A 245 -4.48 25.90 20.56
N ASN A 246 -3.34 25.43 20.04
CA ASN A 246 -2.95 24.02 20.12
C ASN A 246 -1.79 23.72 21.11
N HIS A 247 -1.32 24.72 21.85
CA HIS A 247 -0.02 24.65 22.56
C HIS A 247 -0.10 24.11 23.99
N ASN A 248 -1.29 23.76 24.48
CA ASN A 248 -1.49 23.11 25.78
C ASN A 248 -1.95 21.66 25.58
N ASP A 249 -1.59 20.77 26.50
CA ASP A 249 -1.98 19.35 26.43
C ASP A 249 -3.49 19.13 26.35
N ASP A 250 -4.26 19.99 27.03
CA ASP A 250 -5.73 20.01 27.02
C ASP A 250 -6.35 20.39 25.67
N SER A 251 -5.58 21.05 24.82
CA SER A 251 -6.01 21.67 23.55
C SER A 251 -5.25 21.15 22.32
N ARG A 252 -4.25 20.29 22.54
CA ARG A 252 -3.31 19.85 21.51
C ARG A 252 -4.06 19.10 20.42
N LEU A 253 -3.81 19.45 19.16
CA LEU A 253 -4.51 18.85 18.01
C LEU A 253 -3.86 17.58 17.49
N ALA A 254 -2.54 17.47 17.58
CA ALA A 254 -1.80 16.31 17.11
C ALA A 254 -0.53 16.07 17.93
N THR A 255 -0.12 14.80 17.98
CA THR A 255 1.16 14.35 18.52
C THR A 255 1.90 13.54 17.46
N LYS A 256 3.17 13.22 17.67
CA LYS A 256 3.91 12.34 16.76
C LYS A 256 3.81 10.88 17.23
N ASP A 257 3.62 9.96 16.29
CA ASP A 257 3.68 8.53 16.54
C ASP A 257 5.12 7.98 16.57
N GLY A 258 5.27 6.66 16.74
CA GLY A 258 6.58 6.00 16.77
C GLY A 258 7.44 6.15 15.51
N TYR A 259 6.85 6.59 14.40
CA TYR A 259 7.53 6.85 13.13
C TYR A 259 7.68 8.36 12.85
N GLY A 260 7.31 9.21 13.81
CA GLY A 260 7.38 10.66 13.70
C GLY A 260 6.24 11.28 12.89
N LEU A 261 5.22 10.51 12.50
CA LEU A 261 4.07 11.02 11.76
C LEU A 261 3.07 11.69 12.71
N TRP A 262 2.43 12.75 12.26
CA TRP A 262 1.42 13.45 13.04
C TRP A 262 0.13 12.62 13.15
N ARG A 263 -0.27 12.34 14.38
CA ARG A 263 -1.46 11.60 14.79
C ARG A 263 -2.41 12.56 15.52
N PRO A 264 -3.66 12.73 15.06
CA PRO A 264 -4.67 13.53 15.75
C PRO A 264 -4.92 13.02 17.17
N THR A 265 -5.08 13.96 18.10
CA THR A 265 -5.66 13.72 19.43
C THR A 265 -7.19 13.65 19.32
N GLN A 266 -7.88 13.41 20.43
CA GLN A 266 -9.35 13.48 20.49
C GLN A 266 -9.88 14.88 20.12
N VAL A 267 -9.19 15.95 20.52
CA VAL A 267 -9.51 17.33 20.10
C VAL A 267 -9.23 17.50 18.60
N GLY A 268 -8.10 16.95 18.16
CA GLY A 268 -7.68 16.92 16.76
C GLY A 268 -8.69 16.30 15.81
N ASP A 269 -9.40 15.25 16.24
CA ASP A 269 -10.36 14.56 15.37
C ASP A 269 -11.42 15.52 14.79
N TYR A 270 -11.91 16.46 15.60
CA TYR A 270 -12.93 17.42 15.17
C TYR A 270 -12.33 18.61 14.43
N TYR A 271 -11.15 19.08 14.81
CA TYR A 271 -10.51 20.22 14.13
C TYR A 271 -9.94 19.82 12.76
N ASN A 272 -9.27 18.67 12.69
CA ASN A 272 -8.56 18.17 11.51
C ASN A 272 -9.51 17.49 10.51
N LYS A 273 -10.77 17.25 10.91
CA LYS A 273 -11.79 16.46 10.19
C LYS A 273 -11.38 15.00 9.98
N THR A 274 -10.99 14.32 11.06
CA THR A 274 -10.88 12.86 11.04
C THR A 274 -12.24 12.27 10.66
N LEU A 275 -12.26 11.34 9.70
CA LEU A 275 -13.48 10.62 9.37
C LEU A 275 -13.71 9.55 10.43
N LEU A 276 -14.74 9.75 11.24
CA LEU A 276 -15.15 8.84 12.31
C LEU A 276 -16.01 7.70 11.76
N SER A 277 -16.31 6.72 12.60
CA SER A 277 -17.21 5.63 12.25
C SER A 277 -18.55 6.13 11.72
N GLY A 278 -18.89 5.76 10.49
CA GLY A 278 -20.11 6.19 9.78
C GLY A 278 -19.89 7.38 8.84
N ASP A 279 -18.78 8.09 8.96
CA ASP A 279 -18.42 9.16 8.03
C ASP A 279 -17.88 8.57 6.71
N SER A 280 -18.18 9.26 5.61
CA SER A 280 -17.61 8.97 4.31
C SER A 280 -17.21 10.26 3.60
N ARG A 281 -16.04 10.25 2.97
CA ARG A 281 -15.61 11.29 2.04
C ARG A 281 -15.56 10.68 0.65
N ASP A 282 -16.55 11.03 -0.17
CA ASP A 282 -16.53 10.77 -1.60
C ASP A 282 -15.79 11.89 -2.34
N PHE A 283 -14.81 11.52 -3.14
CA PHE A 283 -14.03 12.43 -3.98
C PHE A 283 -14.86 12.95 -5.16
N GLY A 284 -15.89 12.21 -5.60
CA GLY A 284 -16.78 12.62 -6.69
C GLY A 284 -16.04 12.92 -8.00
N GLY A 285 -14.91 12.25 -8.25
CA GLY A 285 -14.07 12.50 -9.42
C GLY A 285 -13.19 13.76 -9.32
N SER A 286 -13.02 14.33 -8.12
CA SER A 286 -12.09 15.44 -7.85
C SER A 286 -11.02 15.07 -6.80
N PRO A 287 -9.72 15.29 -7.07
CA PRO A 287 -8.66 14.94 -6.11
C PRO A 287 -8.75 15.80 -4.85
N VAL A 288 -8.34 15.23 -3.72
CA VAL A 288 -8.29 15.93 -2.41
C VAL A 288 -6.93 16.57 -2.13
N GLY A 289 -5.97 16.40 -3.04
CA GLY A 289 -4.66 17.05 -3.00
C GLY A 289 -3.81 16.58 -1.82
N LEU A 290 -3.14 17.54 -1.17
CA LEU A 290 -2.12 17.27 -0.15
C LEU A 290 -2.68 17.18 1.28
N ASP A 291 -4.01 17.27 1.43
CA ASP A 291 -4.66 17.12 2.73
C ASP A 291 -4.35 15.72 3.31
N MET A 292 -4.12 15.67 4.61
CA MET A 292 -4.07 14.46 5.43
C MET A 292 -5.45 13.84 5.54
N MET A 293 -5.61 12.59 5.11
CA MET A 293 -6.83 11.82 5.33
C MET A 293 -6.72 10.97 6.59
N TYR A 294 -7.20 11.50 7.71
CA TYR A 294 -7.28 10.77 8.97
C TYR A 294 -8.56 9.96 9.05
N LEU A 295 -8.45 8.67 9.38
CA LEU A 295 -9.57 7.74 9.47
C LEU A 295 -9.57 7.06 10.84
N ARG A 296 -10.71 7.14 11.53
CA ARG A 296 -10.99 6.40 12.76
C ARG A 296 -12.37 5.74 12.60
N GLY A 297 -12.44 4.75 11.72
CA GLY A 297 -13.68 4.06 11.35
C GLY A 297 -14.39 4.63 10.12
N GLY A 298 -13.91 5.76 9.58
CA GLY A 298 -14.50 6.40 8.40
C GLY A 298 -14.05 5.81 7.07
N SER A 299 -14.65 6.31 5.98
CA SER A 299 -14.47 5.78 4.63
C SER A 299 -13.97 6.84 3.64
N LEU A 300 -13.00 6.48 2.78
CA LEU A 300 -12.55 7.27 1.63
C LEU A 300 -12.99 6.59 0.34
N ILE A 301 -13.86 7.22 -0.43
CA ILE A 301 -14.37 6.63 -1.68
C ILE A 301 -14.22 7.59 -2.86
N ASN A 302 -14.21 7.02 -4.06
CA ASN A 302 -14.44 7.76 -5.28
C ASN A 302 -15.54 7.08 -6.08
N ASP A 303 -16.73 7.67 -6.08
CA ASP A 303 -17.84 7.23 -6.93
C ASP A 303 -18.04 8.13 -8.16
N GLY A 304 -17.04 8.96 -8.47
CA GLY A 304 -16.97 9.75 -9.70
C GLY A 304 -16.00 9.17 -10.73
N SER A 305 -15.48 10.04 -11.61
CA SER A 305 -14.50 9.66 -12.63
C SER A 305 -13.16 9.23 -12.03
N THR A 306 -12.41 8.43 -12.79
CA THR A 306 -11.03 8.04 -12.44
C THR A 306 -10.13 9.25 -12.19
N LEU A 307 -9.33 9.20 -11.13
CA LEU A 307 -8.46 10.30 -10.66
C LEU A 307 -6.96 10.06 -10.85
N GLY A 308 -6.55 8.87 -11.31
CA GLY A 308 -5.13 8.51 -11.43
C GLY A 308 -4.37 8.57 -10.10
N ASN A 309 -3.04 8.67 -10.15
CA ASN A 309 -2.14 8.47 -9.00
C ASN A 309 -1.82 9.75 -8.19
N ASN A 310 -2.61 10.82 -8.29
CA ASN A 310 -2.38 12.07 -7.55
C ASN A 310 -3.66 12.55 -6.86
N ALA A 311 -4.48 11.60 -6.41
CA ALA A 311 -5.77 11.90 -5.80
C ALA A 311 -5.62 12.26 -4.32
N VAL A 312 -4.79 11.50 -3.60
CA VAL A 312 -4.65 11.57 -2.14
C VAL A 312 -3.18 11.64 -1.74
N GLY A 313 -2.80 12.66 -0.97
CA GLY A 313 -1.44 12.82 -0.46
C GLY A 313 -1.09 11.80 0.62
N ARG A 314 -1.90 11.69 1.68
CA ARG A 314 -1.63 10.80 2.82
C ARG A 314 -2.90 10.20 3.39
N ILE A 315 -2.81 8.94 3.80
CA ILE A 315 -3.86 8.21 4.55
C ILE A 315 -3.28 7.80 5.90
N TYR A 316 -4.03 8.04 6.97
CA TYR A 316 -3.68 7.57 8.30
C TYR A 316 -4.93 6.94 8.94
N ALA A 317 -4.98 5.61 8.97
CA ALA A 317 -5.98 4.82 9.68
C ALA A 317 -5.52 4.54 11.12
N MET A 318 -6.36 4.91 12.09
CA MET A 318 -6.07 4.86 13.53
C MET A 318 -7.01 3.91 14.26
N ALA A 319 -6.55 3.36 15.40
CA ALA A 319 -7.42 2.65 16.35
C ALA A 319 -8.33 3.63 17.10
N ASN A 320 -9.31 3.19 17.89
CA ASN A 320 -10.06 4.11 18.76
C ASN A 320 -9.17 4.62 19.91
N HIS A 321 -9.52 5.76 20.52
CA HIS A 321 -8.76 6.32 21.66
C HIS A 321 -8.77 5.42 22.90
N ASP A 322 -9.76 4.53 23.02
CA ASP A 322 -9.82 3.49 24.07
C ASP A 322 -8.98 2.25 23.74
N GLY A 323 -8.24 2.25 22.62
CA GLY A 323 -7.43 1.14 22.13
C GLY A 323 -8.23 0.05 21.40
N SER A 324 -9.56 0.17 21.32
CA SER A 324 -10.37 -0.79 20.56
C SER A 324 -10.18 -0.63 19.05
N THR A 325 -10.44 -1.69 18.30
CA THR A 325 -10.26 -1.67 16.86
C THR A 325 -11.23 -0.73 16.16
N ALA A 326 -10.70 0.20 15.37
CA ALA A 326 -11.48 0.99 14.42
C ALA A 326 -11.26 0.46 13.00
N THR A 327 -12.35 0.22 12.28
CA THR A 327 -12.32 -0.31 10.92
C THR A 327 -12.66 0.79 9.93
N SER A 328 -11.63 1.31 9.28
CA SER A 328 -11.75 2.32 8.23
C SER A 328 -11.81 1.66 6.85
N SER A 329 -12.28 2.36 5.83
CA SER A 329 -12.32 1.82 4.47
C SER A 329 -11.79 2.78 3.41
N MET A 330 -11.35 2.21 2.30
CA MET A 330 -10.94 2.93 1.09
C MET A 330 -11.43 2.20 -0.17
N GLY A 331 -11.95 2.90 -1.17
CA GLY A 331 -12.45 2.25 -2.37
C GLY A 331 -13.37 3.12 -3.24
N GLY A 332 -14.50 2.54 -3.65
CA GLY A 332 -15.49 3.17 -4.53
C GLY A 332 -15.61 2.45 -5.88
N THR A 333 -16.15 3.16 -6.86
CA THR A 333 -16.40 2.66 -8.22
C THR A 333 -15.45 3.25 -9.28
N GLY A 334 -14.91 4.46 -9.05
CA GLY A 334 -13.90 5.09 -9.91
C GLY A 334 -12.47 4.89 -9.41
N ASP A 335 -11.52 4.62 -10.30
CA ASP A 335 -10.13 4.37 -9.91
C ASP A 335 -9.47 5.63 -9.32
N TRP A 336 -8.60 5.45 -8.32
CA TRP A 336 -7.80 6.53 -7.76
C TRP A 336 -6.52 6.00 -7.13
N GLY A 337 -5.57 6.89 -6.87
CA GLY A 337 -4.28 6.52 -6.32
C GLY A 337 -3.62 7.64 -5.55
N MET A 338 -2.61 7.24 -4.79
CA MET A 338 -1.86 8.13 -3.92
C MET A 338 -0.66 8.74 -4.62
N HIS A 339 -0.30 9.95 -4.19
CA HIS A 339 0.91 10.64 -4.66
C HIS A 339 2.16 9.78 -4.49
N SER A 340 3.09 9.91 -5.43
CA SER A 340 4.36 9.15 -5.50
C SER A 340 5.45 9.55 -4.50
N TRP A 341 5.05 10.22 -3.42
CA TRP A 341 5.85 10.60 -2.26
C TRP A 341 4.98 10.58 -1.00
N GLY A 342 3.72 10.14 -1.15
CA GLY A 342 2.73 10.11 -0.10
C GLY A 342 3.06 9.06 0.95
N SER A 343 2.12 8.87 1.88
CA SER A 343 2.27 7.84 2.90
C SER A 343 0.94 7.21 3.26
N VAL A 344 0.96 5.91 3.50
CA VAL A 344 -0.14 5.19 4.15
C VAL A 344 0.34 4.76 5.52
N ARG A 345 -0.40 5.17 6.56
CA ARG A 345 -0.24 4.67 7.91
C ARG A 345 -1.46 3.86 8.32
N VAL A 346 -1.26 2.64 8.79
CA VAL A 346 -2.24 1.85 9.53
C VAL A 346 -1.67 1.55 10.91
N GLU A 347 -2.22 2.18 11.94
CA GLU A 347 -1.81 2.03 13.35
C GLU A 347 -2.09 0.62 13.87
N GLU A 348 -1.33 0.19 14.87
CA GLU A 348 -1.68 -0.99 15.68
C GLU A 348 -3.12 -0.85 16.19
N GLY A 349 -3.89 -1.93 16.11
CA GLY A 349 -5.31 -1.92 16.47
C GLY A 349 -6.22 -1.29 15.41
N ALA A 350 -5.73 -0.69 14.32
CA ALA A 350 -6.56 -0.22 13.21
C ALA A 350 -6.75 -1.31 12.14
N SER A 351 -7.88 -1.28 11.43
CA SER A 351 -8.08 -2.03 10.18
C SER A 351 -8.41 -1.05 9.05
N LEU A 352 -7.71 -1.14 7.92
CA LEU A 352 -8.00 -0.40 6.69
C LEU A 352 -8.47 -1.38 5.61
N GLN A 353 -9.75 -1.26 5.23
CA GLN A 353 -10.39 -2.16 4.29
C GLN A 353 -10.38 -1.60 2.87
N LYS A 354 -9.85 -2.36 1.90
CA LYS A 354 -10.11 -2.11 0.49
C LYS A 354 -11.49 -2.65 0.13
N ILE A 355 -12.36 -1.77 -0.33
CA ILE A 355 -13.75 -2.06 -0.75
C ILE A 355 -14.01 -1.60 -2.18
N GLY A 356 -15.15 -1.96 -2.75
CA GLY A 356 -15.60 -1.47 -4.06
C GLY A 356 -14.98 -2.20 -5.24
N THR A 357 -15.40 -1.79 -6.44
CA THR A 357 -15.01 -2.41 -7.72
C THR A 357 -13.79 -1.76 -8.37
N ASN A 358 -13.37 -0.60 -7.85
CA ASN A 358 -12.28 0.18 -8.40
C ASN A 358 -10.88 -0.35 -8.04
N THR A 359 -9.87 0.18 -8.72
CA THR A 359 -8.46 0.07 -8.33
C THR A 359 -8.08 1.24 -7.42
N VAL A 360 -7.49 0.92 -6.26
CA VAL A 360 -6.77 1.89 -5.42
C VAL A 360 -5.27 1.66 -5.59
N THR A 361 -4.54 2.68 -6.03
CA THR A 361 -3.11 2.56 -6.37
C THR A 361 -2.20 3.23 -5.34
N TRP A 362 -1.24 2.47 -4.83
CA TRP A 362 -0.14 2.89 -3.96
C TRP A 362 1.16 2.70 -4.74
N ARG A 363 1.82 3.81 -5.08
CA ARG A 363 3.02 3.76 -5.93
C ARG A 363 4.07 4.70 -5.42
N ASN A 364 5.30 4.21 -5.23
CA ASN A 364 6.44 5.00 -4.74
C ASN A 364 6.09 5.77 -3.45
N LEU A 365 5.54 5.11 -2.44
CA LEU A 365 5.10 5.77 -1.21
C LEU A 365 5.68 5.10 0.04
N ASP A 366 5.65 5.81 1.16
CA ASP A 366 6.01 5.23 2.46
C ASP A 366 4.80 4.49 3.05
N LEU A 367 4.93 3.18 3.25
CA LEU A 367 3.91 2.32 3.85
C LEU A 367 4.34 1.96 5.28
N TYR A 368 3.61 2.49 6.26
CA TYR A 368 3.79 2.24 7.67
C TYR A 368 2.59 1.41 8.15
N HIS A 369 2.81 0.14 8.45
CA HIS A 369 1.71 -0.79 8.69
C HIS A 369 1.97 -1.65 9.91
N ASP A 370 1.26 -1.37 11.00
CA ASP A 370 1.31 -2.13 12.25
C ASP A 370 -0.05 -2.78 12.60
N GLY A 371 -1.11 -2.46 11.84
CA GLY A 371 -2.47 -2.98 12.05
C GLY A 371 -2.88 -4.06 11.05
N GLU A 372 -4.11 -4.00 10.55
CA GLU A 372 -4.63 -4.86 9.47
C GLU A 372 -4.91 -4.05 8.19
N ILE A 373 -4.38 -4.49 7.05
CA ILE A 373 -4.86 -4.08 5.73
C ILE A 373 -5.65 -5.25 5.16
N ARG A 374 -6.95 -5.06 4.95
CA ARG A 374 -7.85 -6.14 4.54
C ARG A 374 -8.49 -5.84 3.20
N LEU A 375 -8.28 -6.71 2.22
CA LEU A 375 -8.93 -6.62 0.93
C LEU A 375 -10.20 -7.45 1.00
N LEU A 376 -11.35 -6.78 0.99
CA LEU A 376 -12.63 -7.47 0.94
C LEU A 376 -12.84 -8.04 -0.47
N GLY A 377 -13.50 -9.20 -0.53
CA GLY A 377 -13.96 -9.81 -1.76
C GLY A 377 -15.47 -10.02 -1.75
N GLY A 378 -15.99 -10.63 -2.81
CA GLY A 378 -17.43 -10.88 -2.99
C GLY A 378 -18.15 -9.80 -3.80
N ALA A 379 -19.48 -9.93 -3.90
CA ALA A 379 -20.29 -9.02 -4.71
C ALA A 379 -20.12 -7.56 -4.27
N GLY A 380 -19.71 -6.69 -5.20
CA GLY A 380 -19.41 -5.28 -4.94
C GLY A 380 -17.98 -4.98 -4.50
N ASN A 381 -17.16 -6.00 -4.20
CA ASN A 381 -15.74 -5.85 -3.80
C ASN A 381 -14.83 -6.62 -4.75
N THR A 382 -14.94 -6.37 -6.05
CA THR A 382 -14.16 -7.04 -7.09
C THR A 382 -12.93 -6.24 -7.52
N GLY A 383 -12.66 -5.12 -6.83
CA GLY A 383 -11.58 -4.20 -7.17
C GLY A 383 -10.20 -4.67 -6.71
N THR A 384 -9.20 -3.87 -7.06
CA THR A 384 -7.79 -4.20 -6.83
C THR A 384 -7.16 -3.20 -5.86
N LEU A 385 -6.33 -3.69 -4.93
CA LEU A 385 -5.30 -2.87 -4.31
C LEU A 385 -4.01 -3.08 -5.10
N ALA A 386 -3.46 -2.02 -5.69
CA ALA A 386 -2.23 -2.09 -6.47
C ALA A 386 -1.09 -1.40 -5.72
N ILE A 387 -0.03 -2.14 -5.37
CA ILE A 387 1.17 -1.64 -4.68
C ILE A 387 2.37 -1.80 -5.61
N SER A 388 3.10 -0.73 -5.94
CA SER A 388 4.15 -0.78 -6.97
C SER A 388 5.25 0.27 -6.79
N GLY A 389 6.29 0.19 -7.62
CA GLY A 389 7.37 1.17 -7.70
C GLY A 389 8.47 0.99 -6.64
N SER A 390 9.72 1.09 -7.07
CA SER A 390 10.92 0.90 -6.23
C SER A 390 11.13 1.98 -5.17
N GLY A 391 10.37 3.08 -5.22
CA GLY A 391 10.33 4.08 -4.14
C GLY A 391 9.36 3.71 -3.03
N THR A 392 8.70 2.55 -3.09
CA THR A 392 7.79 2.11 -2.03
C THR A 392 8.59 1.55 -0.86
N ASN A 393 8.58 2.26 0.26
CA ASN A 393 9.30 1.88 1.47
C ASN A 393 8.31 1.31 2.49
N ALA A 394 8.29 -0.01 2.64
CA ALA A 394 7.39 -0.70 3.56
C ALA A 394 8.08 -1.02 4.88
N GLN A 395 7.44 -0.66 6.00
CA GLN A 395 7.90 -0.93 7.36
C GLN A 395 6.74 -1.16 8.34
N GLY A 396 7.02 -1.84 9.45
CA GLY A 396 6.06 -2.17 10.49
C GLY A 396 5.77 -3.66 10.61
N THR A 397 4.93 -4.03 11.57
CA THR A 397 4.68 -5.43 11.96
C THR A 397 3.26 -5.91 11.66
N GLY A 398 2.52 -5.14 10.87
CA GLY A 398 1.12 -5.41 10.55
C GLY A 398 0.95 -6.60 9.61
N GLN A 399 -0.31 -6.93 9.35
CA GLN A 399 -0.70 -8.04 8.49
C GLN A 399 -1.58 -7.60 7.32
N LEU A 400 -1.37 -8.18 6.14
CA LEU A 400 -2.28 -8.08 5.01
C LEU A 400 -3.22 -9.27 4.99
N ARG A 401 -4.49 -9.06 4.68
CA ARG A 401 -5.48 -10.13 4.57
C ARG A 401 -6.25 -10.03 3.26
N LEU A 402 -6.21 -11.11 2.48
CA LEU A 402 -6.90 -11.23 1.21
C LEU A 402 -8.09 -12.16 1.38
N ASP A 403 -9.31 -11.61 1.40
CA ASP A 403 -10.53 -12.42 1.44
C ASP A 403 -10.86 -13.02 0.05
N SER A 404 -11.74 -14.01 0.03
CA SER A 404 -12.13 -14.72 -1.20
C SER A 404 -12.64 -13.77 -2.28
N GLY A 405 -12.03 -13.82 -3.46
CA GLY A 405 -12.40 -12.97 -4.60
C GLY A 405 -11.80 -11.56 -4.56
N SER A 406 -10.95 -11.25 -3.57
CA SER A 406 -10.15 -10.01 -3.57
C SER A 406 -8.93 -10.12 -4.50
N HIS A 407 -8.42 -8.98 -4.95
CA HIS A 407 -7.25 -8.91 -5.82
C HIS A 407 -6.19 -7.95 -5.28
N LEU A 408 -5.01 -8.51 -4.98
CA LEU A 408 -3.79 -7.75 -4.74
C LEU A 408 -2.94 -7.76 -6.01
N LYS A 409 -2.53 -6.58 -6.46
CA LYS A 409 -1.57 -6.43 -7.55
C LYS A 409 -0.27 -5.83 -6.99
N LEU A 410 0.84 -6.49 -7.27
CA LEU A 410 2.18 -6.09 -6.87
C LEU A 410 3.01 -5.76 -8.10
N GLY A 411 3.71 -4.63 -8.05
CA GLY A 411 4.49 -4.16 -9.18
C GLY A 411 3.67 -3.56 -10.31
N ASN A 412 4.38 -3.05 -11.30
CA ASN A 412 3.82 -2.51 -12.54
C ASN A 412 4.80 -2.82 -13.67
N ALA A 413 4.33 -3.22 -14.84
CA ALA A 413 5.20 -3.55 -15.98
C ALA A 413 6.12 -2.39 -16.45
N ALA A 414 5.85 -1.16 -16.02
CA ALA A 414 6.73 -0.01 -16.25
C ALA A 414 7.85 0.14 -15.20
N ASP A 415 7.85 -0.67 -14.14
CA ASP A 415 8.88 -0.66 -13.10
C ASP A 415 10.10 -1.48 -13.57
N ALA A 416 11.29 -0.89 -13.45
CA ALA A 416 12.55 -1.54 -13.83
C ALA A 416 13.26 -2.19 -12.63
N ASN A 417 12.83 -1.88 -11.40
CA ASN A 417 13.50 -2.26 -10.16
C ASN A 417 12.51 -2.95 -9.23
N SER A 418 13.01 -3.89 -8.44
CA SER A 418 12.21 -4.58 -7.43
C SER A 418 11.86 -3.70 -6.24
N PHE A 419 10.88 -4.15 -5.46
CA PHE A 419 10.64 -3.69 -4.09
C PHE A 419 10.29 -4.89 -3.18
N GLU A 420 10.42 -4.67 -1.87
CA GLU A 420 10.15 -5.68 -0.86
C GLU A 420 8.87 -5.34 -0.07
N LEU A 421 8.06 -6.37 0.22
CA LEU A 421 6.97 -6.30 1.19
C LEU A 421 7.26 -7.23 2.38
N PRO A 422 7.58 -6.66 3.56
CA PRO A 422 8.00 -7.44 4.72
C PRO A 422 6.86 -7.91 5.63
N TYR A 423 5.62 -7.82 5.17
CA TYR A 423 4.45 -8.10 6.01
C TYR A 423 4.00 -9.54 5.90
N ASP A 424 3.43 -10.04 7.00
CA ASP A 424 2.67 -11.27 6.98
C ASP A 424 1.42 -11.11 6.12
N ILE A 425 1.08 -12.15 5.35
CA ILE A 425 -0.09 -12.14 4.45
C ILE A 425 -0.98 -13.35 4.73
N GLN A 426 -2.25 -13.12 5.05
CA GLN A 426 -3.27 -14.17 5.11
C GLN A 426 -3.98 -14.28 3.76
N TYR A 427 -3.98 -15.48 3.19
CA TYR A 427 -4.66 -15.76 1.92
C TYR A 427 -5.90 -16.64 2.14
N ARG A 428 -7.09 -16.08 1.91
CA ARG A 428 -8.40 -16.75 2.06
C ARG A 428 -9.11 -16.87 0.71
N ALA A 429 -8.40 -17.32 -0.32
CA ALA A 429 -8.81 -17.41 -1.72
C ALA A 429 -8.82 -16.09 -2.52
N GLY A 430 -7.99 -15.13 -2.11
CA GLY A 430 -7.65 -13.98 -2.96
C GLY A 430 -6.69 -14.34 -4.09
N ARG A 431 -6.51 -13.43 -5.04
CA ARG A 431 -5.52 -13.50 -6.12
C ARG A 431 -4.39 -12.51 -5.86
N VAL A 432 -3.15 -12.94 -6.12
CA VAL A 432 -1.97 -12.08 -6.23
C VAL A 432 -1.55 -12.03 -7.70
N THR A 433 -1.36 -10.83 -8.25
CA THR A 433 -0.72 -10.62 -9.55
C THR A 433 0.58 -9.85 -9.37
N VAL A 434 1.64 -10.28 -10.04
CA VAL A 434 2.97 -9.69 -9.98
C VAL A 434 3.37 -9.23 -11.38
N ASP A 435 3.57 -7.92 -11.56
CA ASP A 435 3.82 -7.27 -12.86
C ASP A 435 5.23 -6.66 -12.98
N SER A 436 6.03 -6.74 -11.92
CA SER A 436 7.47 -6.42 -11.90
C SER A 436 8.13 -7.24 -10.80
N PRO A 437 9.47 -7.34 -10.72
CA PRO A 437 10.11 -8.17 -9.71
C PRO A 437 9.72 -7.73 -8.29
N VAL A 438 9.32 -8.67 -7.42
CA VAL A 438 8.92 -8.40 -6.03
C VAL A 438 9.45 -9.45 -5.08
N THR A 439 9.89 -9.03 -3.89
CA THR A 439 10.23 -9.92 -2.77
C THR A 439 9.20 -9.84 -1.66
N LEU A 440 8.69 -10.99 -1.22
CA LEU A 440 7.87 -11.14 -0.02
C LEU A 440 8.69 -11.82 1.08
N SER A 441 9.00 -11.11 2.17
CA SER A 441 9.84 -11.62 3.26
C SER A 441 9.07 -11.98 4.53
N GLY A 442 7.81 -11.53 4.67
CA GLY A 442 6.91 -11.94 5.76
C GLY A 442 6.30 -13.33 5.57
N VAL A 443 5.63 -13.85 6.60
CA VAL A 443 4.99 -15.18 6.57
C VAL A 443 3.68 -15.12 5.78
N GLY A 444 3.54 -16.00 4.78
CA GLY A 444 2.32 -16.16 4.01
C GLY A 444 1.46 -17.30 4.54
N THR A 445 0.36 -17.02 5.23
CA THR A 445 -0.55 -18.07 5.74
C THR A 445 -1.69 -18.35 4.77
N ILE A 446 -1.70 -19.54 4.18
CA ILE A 446 -2.70 -20.07 3.27
C ILE A 446 -3.86 -20.70 4.07
N TYR A 447 -5.00 -20.02 4.08
CA TYR A 447 -6.27 -20.52 4.64
C TYR A 447 -7.20 -21.10 3.58
N ASN A 448 -7.02 -20.71 2.32
CA ASN A 448 -7.75 -21.25 1.19
C ASN A 448 -6.94 -21.11 -0.10
N GLN A 449 -7.33 -21.83 -1.16
CA GLN A 449 -6.54 -21.98 -2.37
C GLN A 449 -6.27 -20.61 -2.97
N THR A 450 -4.99 -20.31 -3.17
CA THR A 450 -4.54 -18.98 -3.56
C THR A 450 -3.87 -19.04 -4.93
N PHE A 451 -4.21 -18.06 -5.77
CA PHE A 451 -3.68 -17.94 -7.12
C PHE A 451 -2.59 -16.87 -7.17
N PHE A 452 -1.41 -17.26 -7.61
CA PHE A 452 -0.30 -16.37 -7.91
C PHE A 452 -0.13 -16.29 -9.43
N THR A 453 -0.39 -15.13 -10.02
CA THR A 453 -0.14 -14.85 -11.44
C THR A 453 1.10 -13.99 -11.58
N THR A 454 2.22 -14.58 -11.99
CA THR A 454 3.51 -13.90 -12.10
C THR A 454 3.81 -13.56 -13.55
N ASN A 455 3.56 -12.29 -13.93
CA ASN A 455 3.98 -11.75 -15.23
C ASN A 455 5.46 -11.31 -15.19
N ASP A 456 6.00 -11.11 -13.98
CA ASP A 456 7.41 -10.94 -13.67
C ASP A 456 7.74 -11.69 -12.36
N ASP A 457 9.03 -11.75 -12.00
CA ASP A 457 9.53 -12.66 -10.98
C ASP A 457 9.01 -12.32 -9.57
N LEU A 458 8.47 -13.34 -8.89
CA LEU A 458 8.08 -13.28 -7.50
C LEU A 458 9.06 -14.10 -6.66
N THR A 459 9.76 -13.45 -5.73
CA THR A 459 10.57 -14.14 -4.71
C THR A 459 9.83 -14.17 -3.39
N VAL A 460 9.72 -15.34 -2.78
CA VAL A 460 9.17 -15.55 -1.43
C VAL A 460 10.30 -16.03 -0.53
N ASP A 461 10.86 -15.10 0.24
CA ASP A 461 11.91 -15.36 1.23
C ASP A 461 11.32 -15.78 2.58
N GLY A 462 10.08 -15.36 2.86
CA GLY A 462 9.30 -15.87 3.98
C GLY A 462 8.85 -17.32 3.78
N VAL A 463 8.11 -17.83 4.76
CA VAL A 463 7.52 -19.17 4.72
C VAL A 463 6.05 -19.07 4.30
N LEU A 464 5.63 -19.89 3.33
CA LEU A 464 4.21 -20.17 3.13
C LEU A 464 3.76 -21.29 4.10
N ALA A 465 2.82 -20.99 4.98
CA ALA A 465 2.27 -21.89 6.00
C ALA A 465 0.76 -22.09 5.83
N GLY A 466 0.14 -23.03 6.55
CA GLY A 466 -1.32 -23.15 6.64
C GLY A 466 -1.90 -24.54 6.34
N ASN A 467 -3.19 -24.72 6.64
CA ASN A 467 -3.79 -26.05 6.84
C ASN A 467 -4.82 -26.48 5.77
N ASN A 468 -4.67 -26.05 4.49
CA ASN A 468 -5.45 -26.40 3.26
C ASN A 468 -6.38 -25.26 2.79
N PRO A 469 -6.66 -25.10 1.47
CA PRO A 469 -5.92 -25.63 0.30
C PRO A 469 -4.74 -24.81 -0.21
N GLY A 470 -3.78 -25.51 -0.85
CA GLY A 470 -2.46 -25.03 -1.31
C GLY A 470 -2.49 -23.94 -2.38
N ILE A 471 -1.46 -23.89 -3.23
CA ILE A 471 -1.25 -22.76 -4.15
C ILE A 471 -1.38 -23.15 -5.61
N VAL A 472 -1.79 -22.20 -6.44
CA VAL A 472 -1.79 -22.30 -7.91
C VAL A 472 -0.90 -21.21 -8.49
N LYS A 473 0.15 -21.64 -9.20
CA LYS A 473 1.07 -20.79 -9.95
C LYS A 473 0.61 -20.66 -11.41
N LEU A 474 0.45 -19.42 -11.85
CA LEU A 474 0.08 -18.97 -13.18
C LEU A 474 1.06 -17.87 -13.65
N GLY A 475 0.95 -17.42 -14.90
CA GLY A 475 1.81 -16.38 -15.46
C GLY A 475 3.19 -16.91 -15.86
N VAL A 476 3.80 -16.23 -16.84
CA VAL A 476 4.97 -16.72 -17.57
C VAL A 476 6.29 -16.67 -16.80
N ALA A 477 6.38 -15.83 -15.77
CA ALA A 477 7.61 -15.58 -15.02
C ALA A 477 7.81 -16.58 -13.86
N ASN A 478 8.91 -16.40 -13.11
CA ASN A 478 9.26 -17.28 -12.02
C ASN A 478 8.48 -16.96 -10.74
N MET A 479 8.14 -18.00 -9.97
CA MET A 479 7.85 -17.90 -8.54
C MET A 479 8.92 -18.68 -7.79
N ILE A 480 9.68 -18.03 -6.93
CA ILE A 480 10.84 -18.58 -6.24
C ILE A 480 10.50 -18.73 -4.77
N LEU A 481 10.58 -19.95 -4.24
CA LEU A 481 10.32 -20.28 -2.85
C LEU A 481 11.65 -20.59 -2.14
N ASN A 482 12.16 -19.63 -1.38
CA ASN A 482 13.42 -19.78 -0.65
C ASN A 482 13.22 -20.34 0.76
N GLY A 483 12.05 -20.10 1.39
CA GLY A 483 11.72 -20.59 2.72
C GLY A 483 11.33 -22.08 2.79
N ASP A 484 11.30 -22.62 4.01
CA ASP A 484 10.77 -23.97 4.31
C ASP A 484 9.25 -23.94 4.42
N ASN A 485 8.56 -24.14 3.29
CA ASN A 485 7.12 -24.01 3.20
C ASN A 485 6.40 -25.20 3.86
N THR A 486 5.46 -24.87 4.75
CA THR A 486 4.72 -25.82 5.60
C THR A 486 3.22 -25.83 5.31
N TYR A 487 2.75 -25.08 4.32
CA TYR A 487 1.36 -25.17 3.89
C TYR A 487 1.00 -26.60 3.46
N VAL A 488 -0.27 -26.97 3.57
CA VAL A 488 -0.80 -28.25 3.08
C VAL A 488 -1.80 -28.06 1.91
N GLY A 489 -2.00 -29.12 1.13
CA GLY A 489 -2.78 -29.13 -0.12
C GLY A 489 -1.90 -28.94 -1.36
N TYR A 490 -2.39 -29.43 -2.50
CA TYR A 490 -1.63 -29.49 -3.75
C TYR A 490 -1.02 -28.15 -4.18
N THR A 491 0.21 -28.21 -4.68
CA THR A 491 0.85 -27.12 -5.42
C THR A 491 0.62 -27.39 -6.90
N ARG A 492 -0.07 -26.47 -7.59
CA ARG A 492 -0.32 -26.61 -9.03
C ARG A 492 0.53 -25.60 -9.79
N VAL A 493 1.39 -26.08 -10.67
CA VAL A 493 2.18 -25.25 -11.58
C VAL A 493 1.53 -25.34 -12.96
N ASN A 494 0.77 -24.31 -13.33
CA ASN A 494 0.01 -24.30 -14.58
C ASN A 494 0.70 -23.48 -15.68
N GLU A 495 1.48 -22.47 -15.31
CA GLU A 495 2.23 -21.63 -16.25
C GLU A 495 3.52 -21.12 -15.62
N GLY A 496 4.54 -20.90 -16.45
CA GLY A 496 5.84 -20.38 -16.02
C GLY A 496 6.57 -21.35 -15.09
N THR A 497 7.53 -20.83 -14.32
CA THR A 497 8.38 -21.68 -13.48
C THR A 497 8.08 -21.49 -12.00
N LEU A 498 7.92 -22.59 -11.26
CA LEU A 498 8.04 -22.62 -9.80
C LEU A 498 9.45 -23.12 -9.45
N VAL A 499 10.25 -22.27 -8.82
CA VAL A 499 11.60 -22.60 -8.34
C VAL A 499 11.52 -22.87 -6.85
N VAL A 500 11.82 -24.09 -6.41
CA VAL A 500 11.84 -24.48 -5.00
C VAL A 500 13.28 -24.57 -4.52
N ASN A 501 13.75 -23.58 -3.77
CA ASN A 501 15.10 -23.56 -3.18
C ASN A 501 15.10 -24.00 -1.71
N GLY A 502 14.04 -23.67 -0.98
CA GLY A 502 13.79 -24.18 0.37
C GLY A 502 13.10 -25.54 0.33
N SER A 503 11.93 -25.65 0.95
CA SER A 503 11.16 -26.90 0.94
C SER A 503 9.66 -26.73 0.77
N ILE A 504 8.98 -27.81 0.39
CA ILE A 504 7.52 -27.99 0.44
C ILE A 504 7.24 -29.23 1.28
N GLY A 505 6.71 -29.03 2.48
CA GLY A 505 6.74 -30.00 3.58
C GLY A 505 5.77 -31.18 3.56
N GLY A 506 4.90 -31.35 2.55
CA GLY A 506 3.97 -32.50 2.56
C GLY A 506 2.91 -32.57 1.46
N ASN A 507 3.08 -31.86 0.34
CA ASN A 507 2.07 -31.81 -0.72
C ASN A 507 2.65 -32.25 -2.04
N ASP A 508 1.82 -32.92 -2.84
CA ASP A 508 2.20 -33.21 -4.21
C ASP A 508 2.28 -31.90 -5.02
N VAL A 509 3.26 -31.86 -5.90
CA VAL A 509 3.45 -30.78 -6.86
C VAL A 509 2.99 -31.29 -8.22
N LEU A 510 1.86 -30.77 -8.69
CA LEU A 510 1.26 -31.10 -9.97
C LEU A 510 1.77 -30.11 -11.01
N VAL A 511 2.63 -30.57 -11.91
CA VAL A 511 3.19 -29.78 -12.99
C VAL A 511 2.34 -30.03 -14.23
N ASN A 512 1.51 -29.06 -14.60
CA ASN A 512 0.57 -29.16 -15.72
C ASN A 512 1.17 -28.58 -17.00
N ASN A 513 0.47 -28.76 -18.12
CA ASN A 513 0.86 -28.21 -19.42
C ASN A 513 1.18 -26.71 -19.34
N GLY A 514 2.41 -26.34 -19.69
CA GLY A 514 2.91 -24.95 -19.64
C GLY A 514 3.60 -24.55 -18.33
N GLY A 515 3.55 -25.41 -17.31
CA GLY A 515 4.26 -25.26 -16.05
C GLY A 515 5.63 -25.93 -16.05
N THR A 516 6.60 -25.30 -15.39
CA THR A 516 7.92 -25.84 -15.12
C THR A 516 8.19 -25.85 -13.62
N LEU A 517 8.70 -26.96 -13.08
CA LEU A 517 9.20 -27.06 -11.72
C LEU A 517 10.73 -27.12 -11.75
N GLY A 518 11.40 -26.30 -10.96
CA GLY A 518 12.84 -26.37 -10.75
C GLY A 518 13.29 -25.99 -9.34
N GLY A 519 14.55 -25.61 -9.20
CA GLY A 519 15.19 -25.22 -7.94
C GLY A 519 16.01 -26.32 -7.29
N THR A 520 16.74 -25.97 -6.23
CA THR A 520 17.71 -26.85 -5.54
C THR A 520 17.19 -27.46 -4.23
N GLY A 521 15.90 -27.32 -3.98
CA GLY A 521 15.28 -27.58 -2.68
C GLY A 521 14.76 -29.00 -2.50
N LYS A 522 13.82 -29.13 -1.56
CA LYS A 522 13.20 -30.41 -1.19
C LYS A 522 11.67 -30.38 -1.27
N ILE A 523 11.10 -31.31 -2.01
CA ILE A 523 9.67 -31.61 -2.03
C ILE A 523 9.44 -32.88 -1.21
N ALA A 524 8.68 -32.82 -0.13
CA ALA A 524 8.52 -33.97 0.75
C ALA A 524 7.68 -35.11 0.13
N ALA A 525 6.81 -34.77 -0.82
CA ALA A 525 5.84 -35.69 -1.43
C ALA A 525 6.14 -35.93 -2.92
N MET A 526 5.12 -36.26 -3.72
CA MET A 526 5.27 -36.62 -5.11
C MET A 526 5.39 -35.39 -6.03
N ILE A 527 6.23 -35.49 -7.05
CA ILE A 527 6.13 -34.65 -8.25
C ILE A 527 5.25 -35.40 -9.27
N ASP A 528 4.13 -34.82 -9.67
CA ASP A 528 3.22 -35.36 -10.68
C ASP A 528 3.30 -34.49 -11.95
N ALA A 529 4.17 -34.90 -12.87
CA ALA A 529 4.38 -34.22 -14.14
C ALA A 529 3.37 -34.72 -15.18
N ASN A 530 2.35 -33.91 -15.41
CA ASN A 530 1.29 -34.18 -16.37
C ASN A 530 1.75 -33.88 -17.81
N ASN A 531 0.96 -34.28 -18.81
CA ASN A 531 1.25 -34.00 -20.22
C ASN A 531 1.57 -32.50 -20.44
N GLY A 532 2.74 -32.21 -21.01
CA GLY A 532 3.25 -30.86 -21.25
C GLY A 532 3.87 -30.16 -20.03
N GLY A 533 3.92 -30.81 -18.87
CA GLY A 533 4.62 -30.32 -17.68
C GLY A 533 6.11 -30.64 -17.74
N ILE A 534 6.95 -29.73 -17.24
CA ILE A 534 8.41 -29.84 -17.26
C ILE A 534 8.96 -29.87 -15.84
N VAL A 535 9.83 -30.83 -15.53
CA VAL A 535 10.63 -30.85 -14.30
C VAL A 535 12.09 -30.62 -14.72
N ALA A 536 12.67 -29.51 -14.28
CA ALA A 536 14.05 -29.10 -14.55
C ALA A 536 14.76 -28.88 -13.20
N PRO A 537 15.35 -29.92 -12.59
CA PRO A 537 16.03 -29.82 -11.31
C PRO A 537 17.09 -28.73 -11.30
N GLY A 538 17.32 -28.08 -10.15
CA GLY A 538 18.36 -27.07 -10.00
C GLY A 538 17.92 -25.64 -10.31
N ASN A 539 18.80 -24.69 -9.97
CA ASN A 539 18.85 -23.37 -10.63
C ASN A 539 19.82 -23.42 -11.82
N SER A 540 20.02 -24.63 -12.33
CA SER A 540 20.79 -25.02 -13.51
C SER A 540 22.27 -24.59 -13.52
N PRO A 541 23.23 -25.47 -13.15
CA PRO A 541 23.02 -26.81 -12.61
C PRO A 541 22.60 -26.89 -11.12
N GLY A 542 21.87 -27.92 -10.72
CA GLY A 542 21.67 -28.24 -9.31
C GLY A 542 20.83 -29.47 -8.99
N THR A 543 20.69 -29.78 -7.70
CA THR A 543 19.96 -30.96 -7.24
C THR A 543 18.59 -30.60 -6.67
N LEU A 544 17.51 -31.15 -7.23
CA LEU A 544 16.17 -31.13 -6.63
C LEU A 544 15.89 -32.47 -5.96
N THR A 545 15.41 -32.47 -4.72
CA THR A 545 15.02 -33.71 -4.02
C THR A 545 13.51 -33.83 -3.91
N ALA A 546 12.94 -35.01 -4.16
CA ALA A 546 11.52 -35.30 -3.94
C ALA A 546 11.24 -36.62 -3.19
N GLY A 547 10.01 -36.82 -2.75
CA GLY A 547 9.55 -38.08 -2.18
C GLY A 547 9.45 -39.18 -3.24
N SER A 548 8.81 -38.86 -4.37
CA SER A 548 8.66 -39.72 -5.54
C SER A 548 8.37 -38.86 -6.77
N ALA A 549 8.39 -39.43 -7.97
CA ALA A 549 7.94 -38.72 -9.16
C ALA A 549 7.15 -39.63 -10.11
N ASP A 550 6.15 -39.05 -10.76
CA ASP A 550 5.40 -39.64 -11.86
C ASP A 550 5.50 -38.72 -13.08
N PHE A 551 5.90 -39.30 -14.22
CA PHE A 551 6.03 -38.61 -15.50
C PHE A 551 5.05 -39.22 -16.49
N ALA A 552 3.93 -38.52 -16.71
CA ALA A 552 2.92 -38.91 -17.68
C ALA A 552 3.44 -38.80 -19.13
N ALA A 553 2.76 -39.44 -20.07
CA ALA A 553 3.06 -39.29 -21.50
C ALA A 553 3.02 -37.81 -21.93
N GLY A 554 4.08 -37.34 -22.59
CA GLY A 554 4.25 -35.95 -23.03
C GLY A 554 4.76 -34.98 -21.95
N SER A 555 4.99 -35.43 -20.71
CA SER A 555 5.76 -34.66 -19.72
C SER A 555 7.26 -34.72 -20.02
N THR A 556 8.06 -33.80 -19.45
CA THR A 556 9.50 -33.72 -19.67
C THR A 556 10.29 -33.67 -18.36
N LEU A 557 11.32 -34.51 -18.23
CA LEU A 557 12.44 -34.29 -17.32
C LEU A 557 13.58 -33.61 -18.10
N CYS A 558 13.93 -32.38 -17.76
CA CYS A 558 15.03 -31.63 -18.36
C CYS A 558 16.26 -31.69 -17.46
N ILE A 559 17.40 -32.07 -18.04
CA ILE A 559 18.69 -32.18 -17.34
C ILE A 559 19.72 -31.34 -18.08
N GLU A 560 20.27 -30.34 -17.40
CA GLU A 560 21.32 -29.46 -17.92
C GLU A 560 22.71 -29.91 -17.45
N LEU A 561 23.67 -29.96 -18.37
CA LEU A 561 25.08 -30.27 -18.09
C LEU A 561 25.95 -29.07 -18.44
N LEU A 562 26.58 -28.45 -17.45
CA LEU A 562 27.54 -27.35 -17.63
C LEU A 562 28.99 -27.86 -17.67
N SER A 563 29.28 -28.91 -16.92
CA SER A 563 30.59 -29.56 -16.91
C SER A 563 30.47 -31.03 -16.47
N PHE A 564 31.58 -31.77 -16.43
CA PHE A 564 31.62 -33.14 -15.91
C PHE A 564 31.19 -33.23 -14.42
N THR A 565 31.30 -32.14 -13.67
CA THR A 565 31.00 -32.08 -12.24
C THR A 565 29.83 -31.18 -11.88
N GLU A 566 29.30 -30.42 -12.84
CA GLU A 566 28.21 -29.47 -12.65
C GLU A 566 27.09 -29.81 -13.64
N PHE A 567 26.10 -30.53 -13.14
CA PHE A 567 24.93 -30.98 -13.89
C PHE A 567 23.72 -31.11 -12.98
N ASP A 568 22.53 -31.07 -13.57
CA ASP A 568 21.28 -31.24 -12.85
C ASP A 568 21.09 -32.66 -12.36
N ARG A 569 20.47 -32.78 -11.18
CA ARG A 569 20.13 -34.07 -10.59
C ARG A 569 18.75 -34.05 -9.93
N LEU A 570 17.94 -35.05 -10.23
CA LEU A 570 16.70 -35.31 -9.49
C LEU A 570 16.91 -36.46 -8.51
N VAL A 571 16.75 -36.22 -7.22
CA VAL A 571 16.93 -37.26 -6.19
C VAL A 571 15.58 -37.65 -5.60
N LEU A 572 15.16 -38.90 -5.79
CA LEU A 572 13.88 -39.40 -5.30
C LEU A 572 14.11 -40.41 -4.16
N ASN A 573 13.47 -40.17 -3.02
CA ASN A 573 13.55 -41.09 -1.87
C ASN A 573 12.64 -42.33 -2.04
N GLY A 574 11.81 -42.35 -3.07
CA GLY A 574 10.75 -43.31 -3.31
C GLY A 574 10.71 -43.71 -4.79
N PRO A 575 9.56 -44.23 -5.26
CA PRO A 575 9.44 -44.73 -6.62
C PRO A 575 9.53 -43.60 -7.67
N LEU A 576 10.08 -43.96 -8.83
CA LEU A 576 9.94 -43.23 -10.08
C LEU A 576 9.01 -44.00 -11.00
N VAL A 577 7.96 -43.33 -11.48
CA VAL A 577 7.05 -43.82 -12.51
C VAL A 577 7.26 -43.03 -13.79
N VAL A 578 7.42 -43.72 -14.92
CA VAL A 578 7.58 -43.10 -16.23
C VAL A 578 6.67 -43.80 -17.22
N ASP A 579 5.66 -43.08 -17.69
CA ASP A 579 4.70 -43.58 -18.69
C ASP A 579 5.31 -43.60 -20.10
N PRO A 580 4.86 -44.52 -20.97
CA PRO A 580 5.22 -44.51 -22.38
C PRO A 580 4.90 -43.17 -23.04
N GLY A 581 5.93 -42.51 -23.57
CA GLY A 581 5.85 -41.20 -24.21
C GLY A 581 6.27 -40.01 -23.34
N ALA A 582 6.68 -40.22 -22.09
CA ALA A 582 7.41 -39.20 -21.32
C ALA A 582 8.80 -38.92 -21.94
N ILE A 583 9.29 -37.69 -21.80
CA ILE A 583 10.49 -37.19 -22.47
C ILE A 583 11.63 -36.98 -21.46
N LEU A 584 12.81 -37.52 -21.75
CA LEU A 584 14.07 -37.08 -21.13
C LEU A 584 14.75 -36.11 -22.09
N GLN A 585 14.93 -34.86 -21.65
CA GLN A 585 15.63 -33.84 -22.41
C GLN A 585 16.99 -33.55 -21.77
N ILE A 586 18.06 -33.64 -22.55
CA ILE A 586 19.42 -33.26 -22.14
C ILE A 586 19.77 -31.93 -22.79
N GLN A 587 20.31 -31.00 -22.02
CA GLN A 587 20.81 -29.73 -22.52
C GLN A 587 22.28 -29.54 -22.13
N LEU A 588 23.11 -29.09 -23.08
CA LEU A 588 24.51 -28.77 -22.84
C LEU A 588 24.65 -27.26 -22.70
N LEU A 589 25.13 -26.79 -21.55
CA LEU A 589 25.29 -25.37 -21.25
C LEU A 589 26.73 -24.91 -21.48
N GLY A 590 26.93 -23.60 -21.66
CA GLY A 590 28.27 -22.99 -21.69
C GLY A 590 29.21 -23.50 -22.79
N GLY A 591 28.69 -24.18 -23.82
CA GLY A 591 29.50 -24.83 -24.86
C GLY A 591 30.13 -26.15 -24.42
N TYR A 592 29.66 -26.75 -23.33
CA TYR A 592 30.15 -28.03 -22.84
C TYR A 592 29.97 -29.15 -23.88
N MET A 593 31.00 -29.97 -24.03
CA MET A 593 31.00 -31.13 -24.92
C MET A 593 31.47 -32.36 -24.13
N PRO A 594 30.55 -33.26 -23.75
CA PRO A 594 30.90 -34.50 -23.09
C PRO A 594 31.86 -35.35 -23.91
N SER A 595 32.84 -35.96 -23.25
CA SER A 595 33.85 -36.83 -23.83
C SER A 595 33.47 -38.30 -23.70
N VAL A 596 33.99 -39.14 -24.61
CA VAL A 596 33.83 -40.60 -24.49
C VAL A 596 34.39 -41.08 -23.15
N GLY A 597 33.57 -41.81 -22.41
CA GLY A 597 33.88 -42.29 -21.06
C GLY A 597 33.24 -41.45 -19.94
N ASP A 598 32.71 -40.27 -20.26
CA ASP A 598 31.97 -39.47 -19.26
C ASP A 598 30.67 -40.18 -18.87
N SER A 599 30.32 -40.07 -17.59
CA SER A 599 29.10 -40.61 -16.99
C SER A 599 28.53 -39.61 -15.99
N PHE A 600 27.22 -39.40 -16.04
CA PHE A 600 26.51 -38.44 -15.21
C PHE A 600 25.39 -39.17 -14.47
N ASP A 601 25.43 -39.12 -13.13
CA ASP A 601 24.36 -39.63 -12.26
C ASP A 601 23.30 -38.54 -12.06
N VAL A 602 22.32 -38.52 -12.96
CA VAL A 602 21.35 -37.42 -13.08
C VAL A 602 20.05 -37.71 -12.34
N LEU A 603 19.88 -38.91 -11.77
CA LEU A 603 18.61 -39.36 -11.23
C LEU A 603 18.76 -40.47 -10.19
N ASP A 604 18.31 -40.25 -8.96
CA ASP A 604 18.19 -41.33 -7.96
C ASP A 604 16.71 -41.73 -7.76
N PHE A 605 16.45 -43.01 -7.51
CA PHE A 605 15.14 -43.52 -7.09
C PHE A 605 15.26 -44.79 -6.26
N ALA A 606 14.27 -45.05 -5.40
CA ALA A 606 14.23 -46.28 -4.59
C ALA A 606 13.76 -47.49 -5.41
N SER A 607 12.87 -47.26 -6.36
CA SER A 607 12.41 -48.27 -7.32
C SER A 607 11.93 -47.59 -8.60
N PHE A 608 11.92 -48.35 -9.69
CA PHE A 608 11.53 -47.87 -10.99
C PHE A 608 10.37 -48.69 -11.55
N SER A 609 9.31 -48.01 -11.98
CA SER A 609 8.16 -48.64 -12.63
C SER A 609 7.87 -47.95 -13.95
N GLY A 610 7.96 -48.70 -15.04
CA GLY A 610 7.72 -48.23 -16.40
C GLY A 610 7.84 -49.36 -17.41
N SER A 611 7.39 -49.15 -18.64
CA SER A 611 7.46 -50.15 -19.72
C SER A 611 8.46 -49.69 -20.77
N PHE A 612 9.47 -50.53 -21.04
CA PHE A 612 10.62 -50.16 -21.84
C PHE A 612 10.92 -51.17 -22.93
N SER A 613 11.08 -50.66 -24.14
CA SER A 613 12.30 -50.95 -24.89
C SER A 613 13.28 -49.78 -24.73
N GLY A 614 13.96 -49.72 -23.56
CA GLY A 614 15.13 -48.89 -23.19
C GLY A 614 14.95 -47.39 -22.86
N SER A 615 14.76 -47.06 -21.56
CA SER A 615 14.84 -45.75 -20.84
C SER A 615 14.21 -44.46 -21.46
N PHE A 616 13.34 -43.75 -20.70
CA PHE A 616 12.36 -42.71 -21.12
C PHE A 616 11.59 -42.98 -22.45
N GLY A 617 10.30 -42.65 -22.52
CA GLY A 617 9.50 -42.95 -23.72
C GLY A 617 10.03 -42.30 -25.01
N VAL A 618 10.61 -41.10 -24.86
CA VAL A 618 11.34 -40.33 -25.88
C VAL A 618 12.58 -39.73 -25.23
N ILE A 619 13.72 -39.76 -25.93
CA ILE A 619 14.95 -39.09 -25.51
C ILE A 619 15.28 -37.97 -26.50
N GLU A 620 15.43 -36.76 -25.99
CA GLU A 620 15.88 -35.59 -26.73
C GLU A 620 17.26 -35.18 -26.22
N ALA A 621 18.30 -35.51 -26.98
CA ALA A 621 19.69 -35.21 -26.60
C ALA A 621 20.47 -34.60 -27.77
N PRO A 622 21.37 -33.63 -27.53
CA PRO A 622 22.23 -33.05 -28.56
C PRO A 622 23.13 -34.12 -29.19
N ALA A 623 23.41 -33.96 -30.49
CA ALA A 623 24.38 -34.81 -31.16
C ALA A 623 25.79 -34.56 -30.61
N LEU A 624 26.52 -35.64 -30.33
CA LEU A 624 27.90 -35.58 -29.89
C LEU A 624 28.85 -35.77 -31.08
N THR A 625 30.04 -35.17 -31.01
CA THR A 625 31.06 -35.32 -32.06
C THR A 625 31.86 -36.59 -31.80
N ASN A 626 31.84 -37.55 -32.74
CA ASN A 626 32.52 -38.85 -32.63
C ASN A 626 32.12 -39.70 -31.41
N ALA A 627 31.00 -39.39 -30.77
CA ALA A 627 30.46 -40.11 -29.63
C ALA A 627 28.94 -40.24 -29.75
N GLN A 628 28.34 -41.04 -28.89
CA GLN A 628 26.90 -41.19 -28.75
C GLN A 628 26.54 -41.30 -27.26
N TRP A 629 25.33 -40.89 -26.92
CA TRP A 629 24.79 -41.09 -25.58
C TRP A 629 24.52 -42.57 -25.31
N ASP A 630 24.79 -43.01 -24.09
CA ASP A 630 24.52 -44.35 -23.58
C ASP A 630 23.56 -44.26 -22.39
N PHE A 631 22.40 -44.92 -22.50
CA PHE A 631 21.34 -44.92 -21.49
C PHE A 631 21.15 -46.31 -20.86
N ALA A 632 22.11 -47.23 -21.06
CA ALA A 632 22.00 -48.61 -20.59
C ALA A 632 21.84 -48.72 -19.06
N GLN A 633 22.43 -47.79 -18.30
CA GLN A 633 22.36 -47.73 -16.84
C GLN A 633 21.27 -46.79 -16.32
N PHE A 634 20.52 -46.15 -17.21
CA PHE A 634 19.58 -45.11 -16.79
C PHE A 634 18.40 -45.67 -15.98
N SER A 635 17.81 -46.78 -16.42
CA SER A 635 16.66 -47.39 -15.71
C SER A 635 17.04 -48.16 -14.44
N SER A 636 18.34 -48.47 -14.25
CA SER A 636 18.84 -49.18 -13.07
C SER A 636 19.41 -48.23 -12.03
N ASP A 637 20.19 -47.26 -12.48
CA ASP A 637 21.05 -46.43 -11.63
C ASP A 637 20.94 -44.93 -11.97
N GLY A 638 20.07 -44.53 -12.90
CA GLY A 638 19.89 -43.13 -13.31
C GLY A 638 21.07 -42.51 -14.04
N ILE A 639 22.03 -43.32 -14.48
CA ILE A 639 23.25 -42.86 -15.12
C ILE A 639 23.05 -42.71 -16.63
N ILE A 640 23.46 -41.56 -17.17
CA ILE A 640 23.69 -41.35 -18.61
C ILE A 640 25.19 -41.36 -18.88
N GLY A 641 25.61 -42.08 -19.90
CA GLY A 641 27.00 -42.22 -20.31
C GLY A 641 27.27 -41.66 -21.71
N VAL A 642 28.54 -41.56 -22.06
CA VAL A 642 29.01 -41.20 -23.40
C VAL A 642 29.94 -42.30 -23.92
N THR A 643 29.56 -42.93 -25.03
CA THR A 643 30.35 -44.00 -25.64
C THR A 643 30.83 -43.61 -27.02
N ALA A 644 31.90 -44.25 -27.50
CA ALA A 644 32.33 -44.09 -28.89
C ALA A 644 31.24 -44.63 -29.83
N VAL A 645 31.04 -43.97 -30.97
CA VAL A 645 30.18 -44.51 -32.03
C VAL A 645 30.79 -45.83 -32.51
N PRO A 646 30.05 -46.96 -32.50
CA PRO A 646 30.60 -48.24 -32.93
C PRO A 646 31.07 -48.13 -34.38
N GLU A 647 32.35 -48.43 -34.63
CA GLU A 647 32.83 -48.51 -36.01
C GLU A 647 31.98 -49.55 -36.76
N PRO A 648 31.53 -49.25 -38.00
CA PRO A 648 30.84 -50.26 -38.79
C PRO A 648 31.78 -51.46 -38.92
N SER A 649 31.37 -52.60 -38.36
CA SER A 649 32.23 -53.77 -38.21
C SER A 649 33.08 -53.98 -39.47
N GLY A 650 34.40 -54.04 -39.31
CA GLY A 650 35.32 -54.26 -40.43
C GLY A 650 34.95 -55.47 -41.29
N ALA A 651 34.13 -56.39 -40.77
CA ALA A 651 33.51 -57.50 -41.49
C ALA A 651 32.64 -57.07 -42.69
N ALA A 652 31.85 -55.99 -42.59
CA ALA A 652 31.00 -55.52 -43.69
C ALA A 652 31.82 -54.93 -44.85
N VAL A 653 32.87 -54.16 -44.53
CA VAL A 653 33.82 -53.61 -45.51
C VAL A 653 34.69 -54.73 -46.09
N SER A 654 35.08 -55.71 -45.27
CA SER A 654 35.84 -56.90 -45.72
C SER A 654 35.02 -57.83 -46.61
N LEU A 655 33.71 -57.98 -46.36
CA LEU A 655 32.79 -58.75 -47.20
C LEU A 655 32.57 -58.08 -48.57
N LEU A 656 32.45 -56.75 -48.60
CA LEU A 656 32.40 -55.99 -49.86
C LEU A 656 33.74 -56.04 -50.62
N GLY A 657 34.87 -55.96 -49.91
CA GLY A 657 36.21 -56.14 -50.48
C GLY A 657 36.43 -57.55 -51.05
N MET A 658 35.97 -58.59 -50.35
CA MET A 658 36.02 -59.97 -50.83
C MET A 658 35.11 -60.19 -52.05
N PHE A 659 33.93 -59.59 -52.10
CA PHE A 659 33.07 -59.63 -53.30
C PHE A 659 33.72 -58.96 -54.51
N ALA A 660 34.36 -57.80 -54.32
CA ALA A 660 35.10 -57.11 -55.38
C ALA A 660 36.30 -57.94 -55.90
N ILE A 661 37.02 -58.62 -55.00
CA ILE A 661 38.12 -59.53 -55.35
C ILE A 661 37.60 -60.78 -56.10
N VAL A 662 36.48 -61.36 -55.70
CA VAL A 662 35.86 -62.49 -56.41
C VAL A 662 35.38 -62.09 -57.82
N ILE A 663 34.81 -60.90 -57.99
CA ILE A 663 34.44 -60.35 -59.31
C ILE A 663 35.68 -60.09 -60.17
N TYR A 664 36.76 -59.55 -59.59
CA TYR A 664 38.03 -59.32 -60.29
C TYR A 664 38.69 -60.65 -60.74
N ILE A 665 38.70 -61.67 -59.88
CA ILE A 665 39.25 -62.99 -60.21
C ILE A 665 38.40 -63.71 -61.27
N ARG A 666 37.05 -63.57 -61.23
CA ARG A 666 36.16 -64.09 -62.28
C ARG A 666 36.40 -63.42 -63.65
N LYS A 667 36.64 -62.11 -63.69
CA LYS A 667 37.02 -61.41 -64.94
C LYS A 667 38.36 -61.89 -65.51
N ARG A 668 39.35 -62.20 -64.67
CA ARG A 668 40.66 -62.68 -65.14
C ARG A 668 40.63 -64.11 -65.69
N LYS A 669 39.85 -65.03 -65.10
CA LYS A 669 39.75 -66.42 -65.58
C LYS A 669 38.99 -66.59 -66.91
N GLY A 670 38.17 -65.61 -67.31
CA GLY A 670 37.52 -65.60 -68.64
C GLY A 670 38.43 -65.15 -69.79
N SER A 671 39.66 -64.69 -69.52
CA SER A 671 40.55 -64.08 -70.53
C SER A 671 41.74 -64.96 -70.97
N ARG A 672 41.78 -66.24 -70.55
CA ARG A 672 42.85 -67.20 -70.92
C ARG A 672 42.28 -68.49 -71.52
N VAL A 673 41.54 -68.39 -72.63
CA VAL A 673 41.38 -69.48 -73.61
C VAL A 673 41.21 -68.85 -75.01
N SER A 674 42.32 -68.53 -75.68
CA SER A 674 42.45 -68.53 -77.15
C SER A 674 43.90 -68.27 -77.54
N THR A 675 44.68 -69.33 -77.81
CA THR A 675 45.75 -69.43 -78.83
C THR A 675 46.55 -70.72 -78.58
N ALA A 676 46.08 -71.81 -79.19
CA ALA A 676 46.82 -72.87 -79.88
C ALA A 676 45.81 -74.01 -80.15
#